data_AF-A0A7Y5GSS6-F1
#
_entry.id   AF-A0A7Y5GSS6-F1
#
_cell.length_a   1.000
_cell.length_b   1.000
_cell.length_c   1.000
_cell.angle_alpha   90.00
_cell.angle_beta   90.00
_cell.angle_gamma   90.00
#
_symmetry.space_group_name_H-M   'P 1'
#
loop_
_entity.id
_entity.type
_entity.pdbx_description
1 polymer ?
#
loop_
_entity_poly.entity_id
_entity_poly.type
_entity_poly.pdbx_seq_one_letter_code
_entity_poly.pdbx_strand_id
1 'polypeptide(L)'
;MKTVIQNDAYKKFLNYTESSAWRGKRIKDVRHQPVKPGGRAVATLFEQVRGDDRPHPRFRLTMPPAIDPKPPKSPLFVAPPQPPTSIAELQSAIQTAFDAAMPHISPDNIPAEKLPNRSIHYFRNSIRAQRLQQWTDEARAALNGWIRDNHISLRERDPARLLLEEKIDELYAGVVLYDNDDTGTYHSYGHDAPFVHYLEQILQSLPADDHQGFSLLTPDQKESVRRQREQAQTHLDYLMRHKYAYDGIDETNIESTLGGLLTDRDTRNRVSETPESYSSLAPQYELLRIDPGCGHPQAGSYVYRDQDKLRLQDGTTVTVPQEQLRRIPVTADRLTFVRAPNDHRLRRGVRFDWDGNGYVQQNRVSWVSWAGHCDIKAILEQLGVTFNDMPQVTEYRTDSGTTTVFNRDLLLEMTASVLELGSRYRKQDGSGLIERGIHLFGGARNDSLPDRIQFQGLGPGKSFRWPLSRREEAFQIQSLSDGGQAVPVDQAFWRYTVKAEPPEFSPNPRFLKTLEGDYSLIDISKMKLVAKSKLDDFDESTGYLTEKEETITLDLGAGNTSGRSYLGTSVKDAANRTLYKVYLDYKAKAIVAELFRYEKSGTKYTPAAVPQENITIPLVWPIQCTASRETRQDDPEMFQTLLDIAIRQAQNINADTHATSEVWNGTVTKIERQKVSSNPAKRTERWQVHVEARFGKGTLDYIVQRDAVGKPIAYAPVPNPTDTTEIPDFLWQDFPDVGSKAKEGEDWLVNDTMMARGIVQVKRQISAPGGIYVYDDHIKNVYELIYCGMAGYRYTVVHDNKRYGFKTESGFKTALTRFKNLRAKLSYQ
;
A
#
# COMPACT_ATOMS: atom_id res chain seq x y z
N MET A 1 45.06 3.55 -11.66
CA MET A 1 44.57 4.00 -10.34
C MET A 1 45.70 3.88 -9.33
N LYS A 2 45.92 4.88 -8.47
CA LYS A 2 46.95 4.79 -7.43
C LYS A 2 46.46 3.95 -6.25
N THR A 3 47.25 2.98 -5.82
CA THR A 3 46.96 2.08 -4.69
C THR A 3 47.63 2.62 -3.43
N VAL A 4 46.95 2.60 -2.29
CA VAL A 4 47.57 3.01 -1.02
C VAL A 4 48.70 2.07 -0.63
N ILE A 5 49.84 2.63 -0.21
CA ILE A 5 50.96 1.87 0.32
C ILE A 5 50.63 1.46 1.76
N GLN A 6 50.68 0.15 2.04
CA GLN A 6 50.37 -0.42 3.36
C GLN A 6 51.51 -0.23 4.37
N ASN A 7 51.85 1.03 4.66
CA ASN A 7 52.89 1.43 5.60
C ASN A 7 52.31 1.73 7.00
N ASP A 8 53.15 2.22 7.92
CA ASP A 8 52.73 2.58 9.28
C ASP A 8 51.66 3.68 9.33
N ALA A 9 51.64 4.60 8.35
CA ALA A 9 50.60 5.62 8.27
C ALA A 9 49.24 4.99 7.94
N TYR A 10 49.22 4.01 7.03
CA TYR A 10 48.02 3.23 6.72
C TYR A 10 47.52 2.43 7.93
N LYS A 11 48.40 1.74 8.66
CA LYS A 11 48.03 1.01 9.89
C LYS A 11 47.45 1.94 10.96
N LYS A 12 48.07 3.11 11.18
CA LYS A 12 47.57 4.13 12.12
C LYS A 12 46.22 4.71 11.70
N PHE A 13 45.99 4.86 10.40
CA PHE A 13 44.70 5.29 9.86
C PHE A 13 43.62 4.25 10.12
N LEU A 14 43.89 2.98 9.80
CA LEU A 14 42.93 1.87 9.93
C LEU A 14 42.55 1.57 11.39
N ASN A 15 43.53 1.63 12.30
CA ASN A 15 43.32 1.22 13.70
C ASN A 15 42.92 2.39 14.61
N TYR A 16 42.64 3.58 14.07
CA TYR A 16 42.35 4.74 14.92
C TYR A 16 41.12 4.54 15.81
N THR A 17 40.10 3.80 15.32
CA THR A 17 38.88 3.49 16.09
C THR A 17 39.13 2.56 17.28
N GLU A 18 40.28 1.90 17.34
CA GLU A 18 40.69 1.04 18.45
C GLU A 18 41.54 1.79 19.49
N SER A 19 41.91 3.05 19.22
CA SER A 19 42.73 3.83 20.12
C SER A 19 41.95 4.29 21.36
N SER A 20 42.65 4.46 22.49
CA SER A 20 42.09 5.01 23.73
C SER A 20 41.55 6.44 23.60
N ALA A 21 41.92 7.16 22.53
CA ALA A 21 41.43 8.49 22.20
C ALA A 21 40.09 8.46 21.45
N TRP A 22 39.65 7.29 20.95
CA TRP A 22 38.38 7.14 20.27
C TRP A 22 37.20 7.31 21.24
N ARG A 23 36.16 8.01 20.80
CA ARG A 23 34.94 8.29 21.58
C ARG A 23 33.65 7.98 20.83
N GLY A 24 33.74 7.59 19.55
CA GLY A 24 32.57 7.27 18.74
C GLY A 24 31.96 5.93 19.18
N LYS A 25 30.64 5.87 19.31
CA LYS A 25 29.96 4.61 19.60
C LYS A 25 29.71 3.87 18.30
N ARG A 26 30.13 2.62 18.20
CA ARG A 26 29.81 1.79 17.03
C ARG A 26 28.31 1.54 16.98
N ILE A 27 27.66 1.94 15.89
CA ILE A 27 26.18 1.88 15.77
C ILE A 27 25.69 0.44 15.81
N LYS A 28 26.44 -0.49 15.20
CA LYS A 28 26.17 -1.93 15.25
C LYS A 28 25.89 -2.47 16.67
N ASP A 29 26.54 -1.90 17.68
CA ASP A 29 26.48 -2.41 19.05
C ASP A 29 25.28 -1.85 19.84
N VAL A 30 24.54 -0.88 19.29
CA VAL A 30 23.40 -0.21 19.96
C VAL A 30 22.12 -0.20 19.12
N ARG A 31 22.20 -0.43 17.81
CA ARG A 31 21.09 -0.34 16.85
C ARG A 31 19.91 -1.31 17.09
N HIS A 32 20.05 -2.26 18.00
CA HIS A 32 18.99 -3.19 18.42
C HIS A 32 18.05 -2.59 19.48
N GLN A 33 18.42 -1.45 20.08
CA GLN A 33 17.62 -0.80 21.11
C GLN A 33 16.40 -0.11 20.48
N PRO A 34 15.20 -0.20 21.10
CA PRO A 34 14.04 0.55 20.66
C PRO A 34 14.30 2.05 20.69
N VAL A 35 13.77 2.76 19.70
CA VAL A 35 13.85 4.22 19.55
C VAL A 35 12.45 4.78 19.36
N LYS A 36 12.26 6.06 19.69
CA LYS A 36 10.99 6.75 19.49
C LYS A 36 11.10 7.66 18.28
N PRO A 37 10.43 7.39 17.15
CA PRO A 37 10.45 8.20 15.92
C PRO A 37 9.82 9.61 16.05
N GLY A 38 9.39 9.97 17.25
CA GLY A 38 8.43 11.05 17.50
C GLY A 38 7.05 10.48 17.82
N GLY A 39 6.21 11.29 18.47
CA GLY A 39 4.81 10.94 18.75
C GLY A 39 4.61 9.71 19.64
N ARG A 40 3.71 8.82 19.20
CA ARG A 40 3.13 7.70 19.96
C ARG A 40 3.72 6.33 19.65
N ALA A 41 4.48 6.19 18.57
CA ALA A 41 5.08 4.91 18.19
C ALA A 41 6.42 4.62 18.91
N VAL A 42 6.76 3.34 18.95
CA VAL A 42 8.09 2.82 19.26
C VAL A 42 8.58 2.01 18.06
N ALA A 43 9.79 2.33 17.60
CA ALA A 43 10.44 1.67 16.48
C ALA A 43 11.60 0.80 16.96
N THR A 44 11.69 -0.42 16.43
CA THR A 44 12.91 -1.24 16.47
C THR A 44 13.40 -1.35 15.03
N LEU A 45 14.69 -1.12 14.77
CA LEU A 45 15.26 -1.18 13.42
C LEU A 45 16.16 -2.41 13.20
N PHE A 46 16.59 -3.05 14.30
CA PHE A 46 17.33 -4.31 14.24
C PHE A 46 16.84 -5.26 15.32
N GLU A 47 16.55 -6.50 14.95
CA GLU A 47 16.07 -7.54 15.87
C GLU A 47 17.21 -8.50 16.22
N GLN A 48 17.41 -8.73 17.52
CA GLN A 48 18.24 -9.82 18.01
C GLN A 48 17.43 -11.11 17.99
N VAL A 49 17.79 -12.05 17.12
CA VAL A 49 17.14 -13.36 17.07
C VAL A 49 17.77 -14.28 18.13
N ARG A 50 16.93 -14.99 18.89
CA ARG A 50 17.40 -15.93 19.92
C ARG A 50 18.26 -17.02 19.28
N GLY A 51 19.45 -17.26 19.85
CA GLY A 51 20.42 -18.24 19.34
C GLY A 51 21.31 -17.72 18.20
N ASP A 52 21.16 -16.46 17.80
CA ASP A 52 22.09 -15.76 16.92
C ASP A 52 22.84 -14.69 17.72
N ASP A 53 24.11 -14.47 17.39
CA ASP A 53 24.97 -13.48 18.02
C ASP A 53 24.81 -12.08 17.38
N ARG A 54 24.03 -11.94 16.30
CA ARG A 54 23.98 -10.70 15.50
C ARG A 54 22.55 -10.17 15.30
N PRO A 55 22.31 -8.86 15.55
CA PRO A 55 21.06 -8.22 15.18
C PRO A 55 20.91 -8.10 13.65
N HIS A 56 19.72 -8.44 13.15
CA HIS A 56 19.36 -8.39 11.71
C HIS A 56 18.42 -7.21 11.41
N PRO A 57 18.46 -6.63 10.20
CA PRO A 57 17.59 -5.51 9.85
C PRO A 57 16.11 -5.88 9.97
N ARG A 58 15.37 -5.14 10.79
CA ARG A 58 13.95 -5.33 11.04
C ARG A 58 13.35 -4.03 11.55
N PHE A 59 12.65 -3.31 10.70
CA PHE A 59 11.88 -2.12 11.03
C PHE A 59 10.49 -2.54 11.51
N ARG A 60 10.35 -2.66 12.82
CA ARG A 60 9.09 -2.96 13.51
C ARG A 60 8.57 -1.72 14.21
N LEU A 61 7.35 -1.32 13.89
CA LEU A 61 6.64 -0.26 14.59
C LEU A 61 5.59 -0.86 15.52
N THR A 62 5.45 -0.27 16.70
CA THR A 62 4.43 -0.62 17.70
C THR A 62 3.89 0.64 18.35
N MET A 63 2.69 0.61 18.90
CA MET A 63 2.09 1.73 19.63
C MET A 63 1.62 1.23 21.00
N PRO A 64 2.54 1.11 21.98
CA PRO A 64 2.20 0.60 23.30
C PRO A 64 1.29 1.58 24.06
N PRO A 65 0.33 1.10 24.88
CA PRO A 65 -0.57 1.96 25.65
C PRO A 65 0.18 3.05 26.43
N ALA A 66 -0.43 4.23 26.54
CA ALA A 66 0.12 5.32 27.31
C ALA A 66 0.23 4.94 28.79
N ILE A 67 1.36 5.29 29.42
CA ILE A 67 1.56 5.10 30.85
C ILE A 67 0.70 6.13 31.60
N ASP A 68 -0.29 5.65 32.37
CA ASP A 68 -1.11 6.51 33.21
C ASP A 68 -0.26 7.12 34.35
N PRO A 69 -0.07 8.45 34.41
CA PRO A 69 0.72 9.09 35.46
C PRO A 69 -0.03 9.16 36.79
N LYS A 70 -1.33 8.86 36.81
CA LYS A 70 -2.21 8.88 37.98
C LYS A 70 -3.20 7.70 37.92
N PRO A 71 -2.70 6.45 37.98
CA PRO A 71 -3.58 5.29 37.91
C PRO A 71 -4.56 5.26 39.09
N PRO A 72 -5.81 4.79 38.90
CA PRO A 72 -6.76 4.59 39.98
C PRO A 72 -6.19 3.67 41.07
N LYS A 73 -6.30 4.08 42.34
CA LYS A 73 -5.82 3.29 43.49
C LYS A 73 -6.90 2.39 44.10
N SER A 74 -8.14 2.57 43.69
CA SER A 74 -9.32 1.85 44.15
C SER A 74 -10.09 1.35 42.93
N PRO A 75 -10.98 0.34 43.09
CA PRO A 75 -11.89 -0.07 42.04
C PRO A 75 -12.65 1.13 41.48
N LEU A 76 -12.80 1.19 40.16
CA LEU A 76 -13.59 2.20 39.49
C LEU A 76 -15.07 1.83 39.54
N PHE A 77 -15.41 0.55 39.48
CA PHE A 77 -16.77 0.08 39.73
C PHE A 77 -16.97 -0.19 41.22
N VAL A 78 -17.74 0.66 41.87
CA VAL A 78 -18.15 0.47 43.27
C VAL A 78 -19.54 -0.16 43.28
N ALA A 79 -19.60 -1.44 43.68
CA ALA A 79 -20.86 -2.16 43.82
C ALA A 79 -21.78 -1.46 44.86
N PRO A 80 -23.10 -1.43 44.64
CA PRO A 80 -24.04 -0.93 45.63
C PRO A 80 -23.96 -1.75 46.94
N PRO A 81 -24.29 -1.16 48.10
CA PRO A 81 -24.28 -1.85 49.38
C PRO A 81 -25.20 -3.08 49.45
N GLN A 82 -26.28 -3.08 48.65
CA GLN A 82 -27.17 -4.22 48.47
C GLN A 82 -27.12 -4.64 47.00
N PRO A 83 -26.91 -5.94 46.70
CA PRO A 83 -26.96 -6.45 45.34
C PRO A 83 -28.31 -6.16 44.68
N PRO A 84 -28.34 -5.75 43.40
CA PRO A 84 -29.59 -5.58 42.66
C PRO A 84 -30.31 -6.92 42.52
N THR A 85 -31.63 -6.89 42.65
CA THR A 85 -32.53 -8.05 42.57
C THR A 85 -33.44 -8.03 41.35
N SER A 86 -33.47 -6.93 40.60
CA SER A 86 -34.22 -6.76 39.36
C SER A 86 -33.40 -6.03 38.29
N ILE A 87 -33.83 -6.11 37.03
CA ILE A 87 -33.21 -5.40 35.91
C ILE A 87 -33.22 -3.88 36.10
N ALA A 88 -34.29 -3.32 36.65
CA ALA A 88 -34.38 -1.88 36.91
C ALA A 88 -33.38 -1.43 37.99
N GLU A 89 -33.23 -2.22 39.05
CA GLU A 89 -32.23 -1.96 40.10
C GLU A 89 -30.80 -2.09 39.55
N LEU A 90 -30.54 -3.09 38.71
CA LEU A 90 -29.25 -3.26 38.04
C LEU A 90 -28.92 -2.06 37.14
N GLN A 91 -29.88 -1.58 36.35
CA GLN A 91 -29.70 -0.40 35.50
C GLN A 91 -29.34 0.83 36.32
N SER A 92 -30.07 1.07 37.42
CA SER A 92 -29.79 2.18 38.34
C SER A 92 -28.41 2.05 39.00
N ALA A 93 -28.03 0.84 39.43
CA ALA A 93 -26.74 0.57 40.03
C ALA A 93 -25.58 0.81 39.04
N ILE A 94 -25.71 0.35 37.80
CA ILE A 94 -24.74 0.57 36.72
C ILE A 94 -24.56 2.07 36.46
N GLN A 95 -25.66 2.81 36.28
CA GLN A 95 -25.61 4.25 36.03
C GLN A 95 -24.97 5.01 37.19
N THR A 96 -25.39 4.72 38.42
CA THR A 96 -24.85 5.37 39.62
C THR A 96 -23.35 5.11 39.79
N ALA A 97 -22.93 3.85 39.58
CA ALA A 97 -21.51 3.47 39.66
C ALA A 97 -20.68 4.15 38.56
N PHE A 98 -21.25 4.30 37.36
CA PHE A 98 -20.57 5.01 36.27
C PHE A 98 -20.44 6.50 36.55
N ASP A 99 -21.52 7.17 36.95
CA ASP A 99 -21.52 8.61 37.26
C ASP A 99 -20.51 8.94 38.36
N ALA A 100 -20.39 8.08 39.37
CA ALA A 100 -19.39 8.21 40.44
C ALA A 100 -17.95 7.99 39.93
N ALA A 101 -17.74 7.11 38.96
CA ALA A 101 -16.43 6.80 38.38
C ALA A 101 -15.96 7.85 37.36
N MET A 102 -16.87 8.59 36.72
CA MET A 102 -16.56 9.51 35.61
C MET A 102 -15.44 10.52 35.88
N PRO A 103 -15.36 11.19 37.05
CA PRO A 103 -14.25 12.10 37.38
C PRO A 103 -12.88 11.40 37.42
N HIS A 104 -12.86 10.09 37.66
CA HIS A 104 -11.66 9.27 37.68
C HIS A 104 -11.33 8.68 36.30
N ILE A 105 -12.35 8.36 35.50
CA ILE A 105 -12.18 7.89 34.12
C ILE A 105 -11.70 9.02 33.20
N SER A 106 -12.22 10.24 33.36
CA SER A 106 -11.82 11.37 32.52
C SER A 106 -10.30 11.64 32.62
N PRO A 107 -9.61 11.79 31.48
CA PRO A 107 -8.19 12.14 31.45
C PRO A 107 -7.94 13.64 31.75
N ASP A 108 -8.98 14.46 31.90
CA ASP A 108 -8.86 15.90 32.21
C ASP A 108 -8.26 16.15 33.60
N ASN A 109 -8.25 15.13 34.45
CA ASN A 109 -7.62 15.16 35.76
C ASN A 109 -6.08 15.04 35.72
N ILE A 110 -5.49 14.90 34.53
CA ILE A 110 -4.03 14.83 34.31
C ILE A 110 -3.47 16.24 34.09
N PRO A 111 -2.52 16.70 34.93
CA PRO A 111 -1.90 18.02 34.77
C PRO A 111 -1.19 18.19 33.42
N ALA A 112 -1.21 19.40 32.86
CA ALA A 112 -0.66 19.69 31.54
C ALA A 112 0.86 19.37 31.45
N GLU A 113 1.60 19.59 32.53
CA GLU A 113 3.04 19.28 32.62
C GLU A 113 3.37 17.78 32.62
N LYS A 114 2.36 16.91 32.78
CA LYS A 114 2.49 15.46 32.66
C LYS A 114 2.12 14.94 31.28
N LEU A 115 1.57 15.79 30.40
CA LEU A 115 1.25 15.43 29.03
C LEU A 115 2.49 15.54 28.14
N PRO A 116 2.63 14.67 27.13
CA PRO A 116 3.67 14.82 26.13
C PRO A 116 3.44 16.09 25.28
N ASN A 117 4.50 16.66 24.71
CA ASN A 117 4.40 17.83 23.82
C ASN A 117 3.69 17.54 22.47
N ARG A 118 3.54 16.25 22.12
CA ARG A 118 2.93 15.74 20.88
C ARG A 118 2.10 14.51 21.21
N SER A 119 1.19 14.14 20.31
CA SER A 119 0.30 12.99 20.51
C SER A 119 -0.53 13.05 21.81
N ILE A 120 -1.02 14.25 22.15
CA ILE A 120 -1.76 14.51 23.40
C ILE A 120 -3.10 13.78 23.39
N HIS A 121 -3.80 13.74 22.25
CA HIS A 121 -5.07 13.04 22.13
C HIS A 121 -4.88 11.54 22.31
N TYR A 122 -3.86 10.94 21.67
CA TYR A 122 -3.51 9.55 21.90
C TYR A 122 -3.27 9.25 23.39
N PHE A 123 -2.47 10.08 24.07
CA PHE A 123 -2.17 9.88 25.49
C PHE A 123 -3.43 9.91 26.36
N ARG A 124 -4.29 10.92 26.16
CA ARG A 124 -5.55 11.08 26.90
C ARG A 124 -6.53 9.94 26.60
N ASN A 125 -6.73 9.62 25.33
CA ASN A 125 -7.65 8.57 24.91
C ASN A 125 -7.19 7.20 25.40
N SER A 126 -5.88 6.91 25.34
CA SER A 126 -5.33 5.63 25.79
C SER A 126 -5.51 5.42 27.29
N ILE A 127 -5.37 6.48 28.10
CA ILE A 127 -5.66 6.40 29.54
C ILE A 127 -7.17 6.24 29.81
N ARG A 128 -8.01 7.02 29.12
CA ARG A 128 -9.47 6.88 29.21
C ARG A 128 -9.92 5.45 28.90
N ALA A 129 -9.41 4.90 27.80
CA ALA A 129 -9.69 3.54 27.34
C ALA A 129 -9.28 2.49 28.39
N GLN A 130 -8.06 2.59 28.95
CA GLN A 130 -7.59 1.69 30.01
C GLN A 130 -8.48 1.75 31.26
N ARG A 131 -8.88 2.95 31.70
CA ARG A 131 -9.75 3.15 32.86
C ARG A 131 -11.18 2.65 32.61
N LEU A 132 -11.74 2.87 31.42
CA LEU A 132 -13.05 2.33 31.04
C LEU A 132 -13.03 0.79 30.96
N GLN A 133 -11.94 0.21 30.45
CA GLN A 133 -11.76 -1.23 30.40
C GLN A 133 -11.71 -1.81 31.83
N GLN A 134 -10.94 -1.20 32.73
CA GLN A 134 -10.91 -1.59 34.14
C GLN A 134 -12.32 -1.55 34.76
N TRP A 135 -13.05 -0.45 34.60
CA TRP A 135 -14.42 -0.32 35.12
C TRP A 135 -15.34 -1.42 34.55
N THR A 136 -15.22 -1.72 33.25
CA THR A 136 -16.02 -2.73 32.56
C THR A 136 -15.76 -4.13 33.11
N ASP A 137 -14.49 -4.48 33.32
CA ASP A 137 -14.10 -5.79 33.86
C ASP A 137 -14.58 -5.97 35.30
N GLU A 138 -14.49 -4.92 36.11
CA GLU A 138 -15.01 -4.91 37.49
C GLU A 138 -16.55 -5.02 37.53
N ALA A 139 -17.27 -4.33 36.64
CA ALA A 139 -18.73 -4.41 36.51
C ALA A 139 -19.19 -5.83 36.11
N ARG A 140 -18.52 -6.44 35.12
CA ARG A 140 -18.78 -7.83 34.70
C ARG A 140 -18.50 -8.81 35.85
N ALA A 141 -17.42 -8.61 36.60
CA ALA A 141 -17.10 -9.43 37.76
C ALA A 141 -18.18 -9.31 38.86
N ALA A 142 -18.67 -8.09 39.12
CA ALA A 142 -19.74 -7.85 40.09
C ALA A 142 -21.05 -8.54 39.68
N LEU A 143 -21.50 -8.37 38.42
CA LEU A 143 -22.69 -9.05 37.90
C LEU A 143 -22.57 -10.57 37.99
N ASN A 144 -21.42 -11.13 37.62
CA ASN A 144 -21.17 -12.57 37.74
C ASN A 144 -21.22 -13.05 39.19
N GLY A 145 -20.73 -12.25 40.14
CA GLY A 145 -20.87 -12.49 41.57
C GLY A 145 -22.34 -12.55 42.00
N TRP A 146 -23.14 -11.53 41.64
CA TRP A 146 -24.56 -11.49 41.97
C TRP A 146 -25.37 -12.64 41.37
N ILE A 147 -25.04 -13.06 40.15
CA ILE A 147 -25.65 -14.23 39.51
C ILE A 147 -25.27 -15.53 40.25
N ARG A 148 -23.99 -15.69 40.61
CA ARG A 148 -23.50 -16.87 41.34
C ARG A 148 -24.15 -16.99 42.71
N ASP A 149 -24.31 -15.85 43.39
CA ASP A 149 -24.84 -15.78 44.75
C ASP A 149 -26.39 -15.70 44.76
N ASN A 150 -27.04 -15.89 43.60
CA ASN A 150 -28.49 -15.92 43.38
C ASN A 150 -29.27 -14.65 43.74
N HIS A 151 -28.61 -13.49 43.71
CA HIS A 151 -29.30 -12.19 43.83
C HIS A 151 -30.12 -11.86 42.59
N ILE A 152 -29.67 -12.29 41.41
CA ILE A 152 -30.41 -12.17 40.14
C ILE A 152 -31.15 -13.48 39.86
N SER A 153 -32.47 -13.38 39.68
CA SER A 153 -33.32 -14.54 39.41
C SER A 153 -32.93 -15.25 38.11
N LEU A 154 -33.17 -16.56 38.03
CA LEU A 154 -32.84 -17.37 36.83
C LEU A 154 -33.39 -16.77 35.52
N ARG A 155 -34.59 -16.18 35.55
CA ARG A 155 -35.24 -15.57 34.39
C ARG A 155 -34.62 -14.23 33.97
N GLU A 156 -33.90 -13.57 34.87
CA GLU A 156 -33.31 -12.25 34.66
C GLU A 156 -31.81 -12.30 34.36
N ARG A 157 -31.16 -13.47 34.46
CA ARG A 157 -29.72 -13.60 34.22
C ARG A 157 -29.31 -13.13 32.81
N ASP A 158 -30.02 -13.57 31.79
CA ASP A 158 -29.75 -13.19 30.40
C ASP A 158 -30.10 -11.71 30.13
N PRO A 159 -31.30 -11.21 30.52
CA PRO A 159 -31.60 -9.78 30.46
C PRO A 159 -30.59 -8.89 31.21
N ALA A 160 -30.05 -9.34 32.34
CA ALA A 160 -29.04 -8.61 33.10
C ALA A 160 -27.70 -8.52 32.35
N ARG A 161 -27.31 -9.58 31.64
CA ARG A 161 -26.13 -9.58 30.77
C ARG A 161 -26.33 -8.69 29.56
N LEU A 162 -27.48 -8.81 28.90
CA LEU A 162 -27.87 -7.94 27.78
C LEU A 162 -27.78 -6.47 28.18
N LEU A 163 -28.43 -6.09 29.29
CA LEU A 163 -28.40 -4.72 29.80
C LEU A 163 -26.97 -4.21 30.06
N LEU A 164 -26.12 -5.04 30.68
CA LEU A 164 -24.74 -4.63 30.97
C LEU A 164 -23.95 -4.40 29.68
N GLU A 165 -24.06 -5.29 28.69
CA GLU A 165 -23.34 -5.15 27.41
C GLU A 165 -23.85 -3.96 26.59
N GLU A 166 -25.18 -3.73 26.54
CA GLU A 166 -25.76 -2.52 25.91
C GLU A 166 -25.24 -1.25 26.59
N LYS A 167 -25.20 -1.23 27.93
CA LYS A 167 -24.67 -0.09 28.68
C LYS A 167 -23.19 0.12 28.41
N ILE A 168 -22.38 -0.93 28.41
CA ILE A 168 -20.94 -0.83 28.08
C ILE A 168 -20.75 -0.17 26.71
N ASP A 169 -21.49 -0.57 25.68
CA ASP A 169 -21.42 0.07 24.36
C ASP A 169 -21.79 1.56 24.40
N GLU A 170 -22.83 1.93 25.17
CA GLU A 170 -23.22 3.32 25.40
C GLU A 170 -22.14 4.13 26.14
N LEU A 171 -21.37 3.53 27.07
CA LEU A 171 -20.29 4.22 27.79
C LEU A 171 -19.11 4.59 26.88
N TYR A 172 -18.89 3.83 25.80
CA TYR A 172 -17.88 4.13 24.79
C TYR A 172 -18.39 5.09 23.70
N ALA A 173 -19.69 5.42 23.69
CA ALA A 173 -20.27 6.39 22.77
C ALA A 173 -19.81 7.84 23.09
N GLY A 174 -20.06 8.75 22.15
CA GLY A 174 -19.65 10.14 22.20
C GLY A 174 -18.52 10.47 21.21
N VAL A 175 -17.90 11.62 21.42
CA VAL A 175 -16.86 12.18 20.54
C VAL A 175 -15.47 11.81 21.05
N VAL A 176 -14.66 11.24 20.17
CA VAL A 176 -13.24 10.96 20.39
C VAL A 176 -12.44 11.73 19.33
N LEU A 177 -11.58 12.64 19.77
CA LEU A 177 -10.64 13.35 18.91
C LEU A 177 -9.30 12.62 18.91
N TYR A 178 -8.66 12.52 17.76
CA TYR A 178 -7.35 11.89 17.55
C TYR A 178 -6.34 12.94 17.08
N ASP A 179 -5.03 12.69 17.30
CA ASP A 179 -4.03 13.66 16.87
C ASP A 179 -3.96 13.73 15.34
N ASN A 180 -3.93 14.97 14.84
CA ASN A 180 -3.83 15.33 13.42
C ASN A 180 -2.46 15.96 13.10
N ASP A 181 -1.40 15.50 13.78
CA ASP A 181 -0.04 15.99 13.49
C ASP A 181 0.27 15.72 12.01
N ASP A 182 0.43 16.78 11.21
CA ASP A 182 1.01 16.65 9.88
C ASP A 182 2.45 16.17 10.04
N THR A 183 2.72 14.95 9.57
CA THR A 183 4.07 14.39 9.57
C THR A 183 4.99 15.08 8.56
N GLY A 184 4.48 16.07 7.84
CA GLY A 184 5.07 16.64 6.64
C GLY A 184 4.92 15.68 5.46
N THR A 185 4.59 14.41 5.64
CA THR A 185 4.73 13.41 4.57
C THR A 185 3.74 13.62 3.42
N TYR A 186 2.57 14.21 3.66
CA TYR A 186 1.60 14.54 2.61
C TYR A 186 2.04 15.70 1.73
N HIS A 187 2.68 16.73 2.31
CA HIS A 187 3.05 17.97 1.62
C HIS A 187 4.57 18.16 1.41
N SER A 188 5.44 17.27 1.91
CA SER A 188 6.90 17.49 1.98
C SER A 188 7.66 17.31 0.67
N TYR A 189 7.00 17.22 -0.48
CA TYR A 189 7.68 17.31 -1.77
C TYR A 189 6.78 18.08 -2.73
N GLY A 190 7.08 19.36 -2.91
CA GLY A 190 6.34 20.23 -3.83
C GLY A 190 6.39 19.64 -5.23
N HIS A 191 5.27 19.07 -5.68
CA HIS A 191 5.08 18.52 -7.03
C HIS A 191 6.16 17.53 -7.52
N ASP A 192 7.05 17.04 -6.66
CA ASP A 192 8.17 16.17 -7.02
C ASP A 192 7.94 14.74 -6.48
N ALA A 193 7.99 13.72 -7.34
CA ALA A 193 7.77 12.32 -6.97
C ALA A 193 8.84 11.82 -5.96
N PRO A 194 8.49 11.42 -4.71
CA PRO A 194 9.45 11.09 -3.67
C PRO A 194 9.98 9.64 -3.76
N PHE A 195 11.09 9.38 -3.04
CA PHE A 195 11.82 8.10 -2.84
C PHE A 195 13.14 7.92 -3.59
N VAL A 196 13.52 8.84 -4.46
CA VAL A 196 14.75 8.72 -5.26
C VAL A 196 15.91 9.56 -4.75
N HIS A 197 15.66 10.68 -4.07
CA HIS A 197 16.70 11.64 -3.66
C HIS A 197 17.67 11.05 -2.65
N TYR A 198 17.16 10.27 -1.68
CA TYR A 198 18.05 9.64 -0.72
C TYR A 198 18.94 8.57 -1.36
N LEU A 199 18.45 7.87 -2.39
CA LEU A 199 19.21 6.89 -3.14
C LEU A 199 20.30 7.57 -3.97
N GLU A 200 19.98 8.66 -4.66
CA GLU A 200 20.94 9.51 -5.34
C GLU A 200 22.03 10.00 -4.37
N GLN A 201 21.61 10.47 -3.18
CA GLN A 201 22.52 10.94 -2.14
C GLN A 201 23.43 9.82 -1.60
N ILE A 202 22.90 8.60 -1.42
CA ILE A 202 23.66 7.41 -1.04
C ILE A 202 24.66 7.04 -2.15
N LEU A 203 24.21 6.94 -3.40
CA LEU A 203 25.04 6.60 -4.56
C LEU A 203 26.17 7.60 -4.79
N GLN A 204 25.94 8.90 -4.53
CA GLN A 204 26.98 9.93 -4.57
C GLN A 204 27.98 9.81 -3.40
N SER A 205 27.54 9.35 -2.22
CA SER A 205 28.39 9.24 -1.04
C SER A 205 29.30 8.00 -1.07
N LEU A 206 28.85 6.89 -1.66
CA LEU A 206 29.62 5.65 -1.76
C LEU A 206 30.71 5.78 -2.84
N PRO A 207 31.99 5.42 -2.57
CA PRO A 207 33.03 5.51 -3.59
C PRO A 207 32.77 4.49 -4.73
N ALA A 208 32.90 4.94 -5.97
CA ALA A 208 32.91 4.07 -7.14
C ALA A 208 34.22 3.25 -7.23
N ASP A 209 34.22 2.19 -8.02
CA ASP A 209 35.36 1.28 -8.18
C ASP A 209 36.62 1.98 -8.68
N ASP A 210 36.47 3.05 -9.47
CA ASP A 210 37.53 3.87 -10.03
C ASP A 210 38.01 5.02 -9.09
N HIS A 211 37.30 5.25 -7.98
CA HIS A 211 37.64 6.27 -7.00
C HIS A 211 38.84 5.87 -6.13
N GLN A 212 39.80 6.79 -5.93
CA GLN A 212 41.02 6.52 -5.13
C GLN A 212 40.71 6.01 -3.71
N GLY A 213 39.62 6.49 -3.11
CA GLY A 213 39.14 6.06 -1.80
C GLY A 213 38.84 4.57 -1.68
N PHE A 214 38.53 3.91 -2.79
CA PHE A 214 38.29 2.47 -2.84
C PHE A 214 39.54 1.66 -2.46
N SER A 215 40.74 2.19 -2.73
CA SER A 215 42.01 1.57 -2.33
C SER A 215 42.22 1.52 -0.81
N LEU A 216 41.47 2.31 -0.03
CA LEU A 216 41.55 2.36 1.43
C LEU A 216 40.72 1.29 2.14
N LEU A 217 39.90 0.53 1.39
CA LEU A 217 39.02 -0.51 1.91
C LEU A 217 39.70 -1.89 1.81
N THR A 218 39.44 -2.76 2.78
CA THR A 218 39.83 -4.19 2.69
C THR A 218 39.02 -4.91 1.60
N PRO A 219 39.47 -6.09 1.09
CA PRO A 219 38.75 -6.81 0.04
C PRO A 219 37.27 -7.07 0.35
N ASP A 220 36.95 -7.51 1.56
CA ASP A 220 35.57 -7.78 1.98
C ASP A 220 34.71 -6.51 2.00
N GLN A 221 35.30 -5.36 2.32
CA GLN A 221 34.60 -4.08 2.37
C GLN A 221 34.40 -3.47 1.00
N LYS A 222 35.39 -3.61 0.09
CA LYS A 222 35.22 -3.26 -1.31
C LYS A 222 33.99 -3.96 -1.87
N GLU A 223 33.89 -5.25 -1.60
CA GLU A 223 32.79 -6.06 -2.08
C GLU A 223 31.46 -5.70 -1.40
N SER A 224 31.45 -5.36 -0.11
CA SER A 224 30.25 -4.81 0.55
C SER A 224 29.83 -3.46 -0.04
N VAL A 225 30.77 -2.55 -0.34
CA VAL A 225 30.45 -1.24 -0.95
C VAL A 225 29.92 -1.41 -2.37
N ARG A 226 30.47 -2.33 -3.17
CA ARG A 226 29.91 -2.67 -4.49
C ARG A 226 28.47 -3.13 -4.40
N ARG A 227 28.18 -4.09 -3.54
CA ARG A 227 26.80 -4.56 -3.32
C ARG A 227 25.89 -3.44 -2.81
N GLN A 228 26.35 -2.57 -1.91
CA GLN A 228 25.55 -1.41 -1.47
C GLN A 228 25.20 -0.48 -2.64
N ARG A 229 26.16 -0.19 -3.53
CA ARG A 229 25.93 0.63 -4.72
C ARG A 229 24.97 -0.05 -5.69
N GLU A 230 25.20 -1.33 -5.98
CA GLU A 230 24.33 -2.14 -6.85
C GLU A 230 22.89 -2.17 -6.32
N GLN A 231 22.69 -2.56 -5.07
CA GLN A 231 21.37 -2.64 -4.43
C GLN A 231 20.65 -1.27 -4.38
N ALA A 232 21.38 -0.19 -4.07
CA ALA A 232 20.81 1.16 -4.10
C ALA A 232 20.40 1.58 -5.53
N GLN A 233 21.22 1.26 -6.52
CA GLN A 233 20.93 1.56 -7.92
C GLN A 233 19.73 0.74 -8.43
N THR A 234 19.64 -0.55 -8.08
CA THR A 234 18.49 -1.38 -8.45
C THR A 234 17.21 -0.87 -7.79
N HIS A 235 17.27 -0.41 -6.54
CA HIS A 235 16.13 0.25 -5.89
C HIS A 235 15.70 1.50 -6.67
N LEU A 236 16.65 2.35 -7.04
CA LEU A 236 16.39 3.57 -7.79
C LEU A 236 15.75 3.25 -9.15
N ASP A 237 16.30 2.29 -9.88
CA ASP A 237 15.78 1.88 -11.19
C ASP A 237 14.37 1.30 -11.11
N TYR A 238 14.07 0.59 -10.01
CA TYR A 238 12.74 0.07 -9.75
C TYR A 238 11.75 1.22 -9.51
N LEU A 239 12.11 2.20 -8.67
CA LEU A 239 11.26 3.35 -8.39
C LEU A 239 11.04 4.20 -9.65
N MET A 240 12.09 4.45 -10.42
CA MET A 240 12.02 5.21 -11.68
C MET A 240 11.11 4.57 -12.73
N ARG A 241 10.93 3.25 -12.70
CA ARG A 241 10.09 2.51 -13.66
C ARG A 241 8.64 2.35 -13.21
N HIS A 242 8.38 2.31 -11.91
CA HIS A 242 7.07 1.90 -11.39
C HIS A 242 6.37 2.95 -10.53
N LYS A 243 7.08 3.99 -10.06
CA LYS A 243 6.55 4.94 -9.07
C LYS A 243 6.86 6.41 -9.37
N TYR A 244 7.92 6.70 -10.09
CA TYR A 244 8.35 8.07 -10.36
C TYR A 244 7.46 8.68 -11.44
N ALA A 245 6.46 9.49 -11.10
CA ALA A 245 5.69 10.29 -12.07
C ALA A 245 5.09 11.52 -11.39
N TYR A 246 5.06 12.65 -12.11
CA TYR A 246 4.68 13.95 -11.57
C TYR A 246 3.18 14.23 -11.74
N ASP A 247 2.73 14.30 -12.99
CA ASP A 247 1.34 14.58 -13.37
C ASP A 247 0.95 13.58 -14.47
N GLY A 248 0.49 12.38 -14.10
CA GLY A 248 0.19 11.31 -15.06
C GLY A 248 1.35 10.96 -16.03
N ILE A 249 1.13 10.01 -16.92
CA ILE A 249 2.12 9.61 -17.92
C ILE A 249 1.47 9.56 -19.30
N ASP A 250 2.17 10.10 -20.31
CA ASP A 250 1.84 9.86 -21.71
C ASP A 250 2.82 8.81 -22.25
N GLU A 251 2.32 7.61 -22.48
CA GLU A 251 3.12 6.50 -23.00
C GLU A 251 3.64 6.76 -24.41
N THR A 252 3.03 7.68 -25.16
CA THR A 252 3.55 8.11 -26.47
C THR A 252 4.63 9.18 -26.37
N ASN A 253 4.86 9.74 -25.17
CA ASN A 253 5.80 10.81 -24.93
C ASN A 253 6.45 10.71 -23.54
N ILE A 254 6.97 9.52 -23.22
CA ILE A 254 7.36 9.16 -21.85
C ILE A 254 8.46 10.05 -21.29
N GLU A 255 9.52 10.35 -22.04
CA GLU A 255 10.67 11.10 -21.50
C GLU A 255 10.25 12.51 -21.07
N SER A 256 9.44 13.17 -21.90
CA SER A 256 8.99 14.54 -21.64
C SER A 256 8.01 14.60 -20.47
N THR A 257 7.09 13.63 -20.34
CA THR A 257 6.10 13.63 -19.25
C THR A 257 6.67 13.15 -17.92
N LEU A 258 7.59 12.18 -17.96
CA LEU A 258 8.30 11.68 -16.79
C LEU A 258 9.39 12.64 -16.29
N GLY A 259 10.01 13.42 -17.17
CA GLY A 259 11.23 14.16 -16.87
C GLY A 259 12.44 13.24 -16.65
N GLY A 260 12.53 12.14 -17.40
CA GLY A 260 13.57 11.13 -17.27
C GLY A 260 14.07 10.60 -18.62
N LEU A 261 15.39 10.36 -18.73
CA LEU A 261 16.04 9.83 -19.93
C LEU A 261 15.89 8.30 -19.96
N LEU A 262 15.31 7.73 -21.01
CA LEU A 262 15.18 6.28 -21.18
C LEU A 262 16.55 5.65 -21.45
N THR A 263 16.95 4.71 -20.59
CA THR A 263 18.28 4.08 -20.60
C THR A 263 18.19 2.57 -20.35
N ASP A 264 19.26 1.89 -20.75
CA ASP A 264 19.50 0.48 -20.42
C ASP A 264 20.13 0.38 -19.01
N ARG A 265 19.59 -0.49 -18.15
CA ARG A 265 20.03 -0.64 -16.75
C ARG A 265 21.48 -1.08 -16.58
N ASP A 266 21.98 -1.90 -17.51
CA ASP A 266 23.31 -2.50 -17.38
C ASP A 266 24.40 -1.53 -17.87
N THR A 267 24.16 -0.91 -19.02
CA THR A 267 25.16 -0.04 -19.68
C THR A 267 24.99 1.43 -19.36
N ARG A 268 23.82 1.84 -18.86
CA ARG A 268 23.42 3.25 -18.60
C ARG A 268 23.42 4.16 -19.83
N ASN A 269 23.52 3.58 -21.02
CA ASN A 269 23.42 4.33 -22.27
C ASN A 269 21.96 4.56 -22.65
N ARG A 270 21.73 5.66 -23.37
CA ARG A 270 20.44 6.02 -23.96
C ARG A 270 19.97 4.97 -24.95
N VAL A 271 18.70 4.60 -24.84
CA VAL A 271 18.06 3.60 -25.69
C VAL A 271 17.22 4.28 -26.77
N SER A 272 17.15 3.67 -27.95
CA SER A 272 16.32 4.14 -29.06
C SER A 272 15.20 3.15 -29.34
N GLU A 273 14.04 3.65 -29.76
CA GLU A 273 13.05 2.79 -30.41
C GLU A 273 13.55 2.39 -31.81
N THR A 274 13.27 1.16 -32.23
CA THR A 274 13.64 0.68 -33.57
C THR A 274 12.75 1.33 -34.64
N PRO A 275 13.29 1.74 -35.79
CA PRO A 275 12.46 2.29 -36.87
C PRO A 275 11.35 1.35 -37.34
N GLU A 276 11.57 0.04 -37.24
CA GLU A 276 10.62 -0.99 -37.63
C GLU A 276 9.39 -1.05 -36.71
N SER A 277 9.50 -0.64 -35.44
CA SER A 277 8.37 -0.64 -34.51
C SER A 277 7.51 0.62 -34.56
N TYR A 278 7.91 1.68 -35.26
CA TYR A 278 7.17 2.96 -35.29
C TYR A 278 5.70 2.84 -35.72
N SER A 279 5.36 1.88 -36.59
CA SER A 279 3.98 1.61 -37.00
C SER A 279 3.23 0.58 -36.13
N SER A 280 3.92 -0.07 -35.21
CA SER A 280 3.37 -1.02 -34.22
C SER A 280 2.83 -0.27 -33.00
N LEU A 281 1.88 -0.87 -32.28
CA LEU A 281 1.47 -0.39 -30.95
C LEU A 281 2.45 -0.87 -29.86
N ALA A 282 3.28 -1.87 -30.14
CA ALA A 282 4.31 -2.38 -29.24
C ALA A 282 5.69 -1.90 -29.70
N PRO A 283 6.30 -0.88 -29.04
CA PRO A 283 7.63 -0.40 -29.39
C PRO A 283 8.70 -1.46 -29.09
N GLN A 284 9.73 -1.51 -29.93
CA GLN A 284 10.92 -2.33 -29.72
C GLN A 284 12.13 -1.43 -29.55
N TYR A 285 13.15 -1.89 -28.84
CA TYR A 285 14.24 -1.03 -28.41
C TYR A 285 15.63 -1.54 -28.79
N GLU A 286 16.55 -0.61 -28.96
CA GLU A 286 17.94 -0.88 -29.33
C GLU A 286 18.93 0.10 -28.68
N LEU A 287 20.12 -0.42 -28.34
CA LEU A 287 21.32 0.39 -28.15
C LEU A 287 22.02 0.55 -29.49
N LEU A 288 22.50 1.76 -29.74
CA LEU A 288 23.21 2.10 -30.96
C LEU A 288 24.65 2.48 -30.64
N ARG A 289 25.58 1.92 -31.42
CA ARG A 289 27.01 2.19 -31.27
C ARG A 289 27.64 2.37 -32.64
N ILE A 290 28.41 3.44 -32.82
CA ILE A 290 29.21 3.62 -34.04
C ILE A 290 30.27 2.52 -34.05
N ASP A 291 30.38 1.78 -35.15
CA ASP A 291 31.29 0.64 -35.26
C ASP A 291 32.71 1.05 -34.83
N PRO A 292 33.28 0.43 -33.77
CA PRO A 292 34.64 0.75 -33.32
C PRO A 292 35.72 0.60 -34.42
N GLY A 293 35.47 -0.22 -35.44
CA GLY A 293 36.40 -0.47 -36.55
C GLY A 293 36.19 0.41 -37.78
N CYS A 294 35.22 1.34 -37.77
CA CYS A 294 35.01 2.24 -38.91
C CYS A 294 35.92 3.49 -38.84
N GLY A 295 36.06 4.20 -39.97
CA GLY A 295 36.84 5.44 -40.06
C GLY A 295 36.14 6.71 -39.54
N HIS A 296 35.01 6.57 -38.84
CA HIS A 296 34.26 7.72 -38.33
C HIS A 296 34.99 8.38 -37.16
N PRO A 297 35.02 9.73 -37.04
CA PRO A 297 35.72 10.42 -35.95
C PRO A 297 35.26 10.04 -34.53
N GLN A 298 34.03 9.53 -34.42
CA GLN A 298 33.40 9.10 -33.16
C GLN A 298 33.28 7.56 -33.05
N ALA A 299 34.08 6.79 -33.81
CA ALA A 299 34.06 5.33 -33.79
C ALA A 299 34.10 4.77 -32.36
N GLY A 300 33.23 3.81 -32.07
CA GLY A 300 33.07 3.19 -30.76
C GLY A 300 32.18 3.94 -29.77
N SER A 301 31.71 5.15 -30.10
CA SER A 301 30.79 5.92 -29.25
C SER A 301 29.37 5.37 -29.30
N TYR A 302 28.66 5.44 -28.16
CA TYR A 302 27.23 5.16 -28.09
C TYR A 302 26.43 6.36 -28.56
N VAL A 303 25.44 6.12 -29.40
CA VAL A 303 24.52 7.14 -29.92
C VAL A 303 23.08 6.74 -29.64
N TYR A 304 22.15 7.67 -29.82
CA TYR A 304 20.72 7.41 -29.75
C TYR A 304 19.97 8.18 -30.86
N ARG A 305 18.78 7.69 -31.22
CA ARG A 305 17.87 8.36 -32.14
C ARG A 305 17.05 9.41 -31.41
N ASP A 306 17.00 10.59 -31.99
CA ASP A 306 16.09 11.68 -31.64
C ASP A 306 15.46 12.16 -32.95
N GLN A 307 14.23 11.70 -33.20
CA GLN A 307 13.55 11.87 -34.48
C GLN A 307 14.40 11.32 -35.64
N ASP A 308 14.72 12.15 -36.63
CA ASP A 308 15.52 11.83 -37.81
C ASP A 308 17.04 11.92 -37.57
N LYS A 309 17.47 12.30 -36.35
CA LYS A 309 18.88 12.56 -36.03
C LYS A 309 19.47 11.49 -35.12
N LEU A 310 20.77 11.26 -35.29
CA LEU A 310 21.59 10.53 -34.33
C LEU A 310 22.32 11.53 -33.43
N ARG A 311 22.36 11.24 -32.13
CA ARG A 311 23.03 12.05 -31.12
C ARG A 311 23.94 11.23 -30.25
N LEU A 312 25.06 11.81 -29.83
CA LEU A 312 25.91 11.29 -28.76
C LEU A 312 25.20 11.43 -27.40
N GLN A 313 25.71 10.76 -26.37
CA GLN A 313 25.10 10.76 -25.02
C GLN A 313 24.99 12.16 -24.38
N ASP A 314 25.82 13.12 -24.83
CA ASP A 314 25.79 14.52 -24.40
C ASP A 314 24.74 15.37 -25.15
N GLY A 315 24.05 14.80 -26.15
CA GLY A 315 23.07 15.49 -26.99
C GLY A 315 23.61 16.01 -28.33
N THR A 316 24.92 15.95 -28.55
CA THR A 316 25.57 16.43 -29.79
C THR A 316 25.11 15.62 -31.00
N THR A 317 24.60 16.30 -32.04
CA THR A 317 24.18 15.65 -33.29
C THR A 317 25.38 15.15 -34.09
N VAL A 318 25.28 13.93 -34.61
CA VAL A 318 26.30 13.30 -35.46
C VAL A 318 25.66 12.69 -36.70
N THR A 319 26.41 12.68 -37.81
CA THR A 319 25.99 12.03 -39.06
C THR A 319 26.77 10.74 -39.23
N VAL A 320 26.08 9.61 -39.09
CA VAL A 320 26.69 8.27 -39.17
C VAL A 320 25.94 7.48 -40.24
N PRO A 321 26.64 6.97 -41.28
CA PRO A 321 26.04 6.04 -42.23
C PRO A 321 25.49 4.79 -41.54
N GLN A 322 24.34 4.28 -42.00
CA GLN A 322 23.63 3.18 -41.33
C GLN A 322 24.48 1.90 -41.28
N GLU A 323 25.33 1.65 -42.29
CA GLU A 323 26.27 0.52 -42.34
C GLU A 323 27.39 0.59 -41.29
N GLN A 324 27.65 1.78 -40.74
CA GLN A 324 28.62 1.99 -39.67
C GLN A 324 27.97 1.94 -38.28
N LEU A 325 26.67 1.63 -38.19
CA LEU A 325 25.91 1.61 -36.95
C LEU A 325 25.65 0.18 -36.49
N ARG A 326 26.20 -0.19 -35.34
CA ARG A 326 25.86 -1.45 -34.67
C ARG A 326 24.58 -1.27 -33.87
N ARG A 327 23.61 -2.13 -34.13
CA ARG A 327 22.30 -2.19 -33.46
C ARG A 327 22.30 -3.38 -32.50
N ILE A 328 22.04 -3.13 -31.22
CA ILE A 328 22.00 -4.16 -30.18
C ILE A 328 20.58 -4.16 -29.60
N PRO A 329 19.78 -5.21 -29.81
CA PRO A 329 18.42 -5.28 -29.26
C PRO A 329 18.41 -5.18 -27.73
N VAL A 330 17.41 -4.47 -27.18
CA VAL A 330 17.17 -4.35 -25.74
C VAL A 330 15.72 -4.73 -25.45
N THR A 331 15.54 -5.57 -24.43
CA THR A 331 14.22 -5.97 -23.97
C THR A 331 13.65 -4.93 -23.00
N ALA A 332 12.32 -4.79 -22.98
CA ALA A 332 11.65 -3.76 -22.18
C ALA A 332 11.94 -3.89 -20.66
N ASP A 333 12.15 -5.10 -20.13
CA ASP A 333 12.51 -5.36 -18.73
C ASP A 333 13.88 -4.81 -18.31
N ARG A 334 14.79 -4.60 -19.28
CA ARG A 334 16.10 -3.98 -19.05
C ARG A 334 16.09 -2.45 -19.06
N LEU A 335 14.94 -1.84 -19.34
CA LEU A 335 14.80 -0.39 -19.42
C LEU A 335 14.49 0.25 -18.06
N THR A 336 15.03 1.45 -17.86
CA THR A 336 14.74 2.36 -16.74
C THR A 336 14.99 3.81 -17.17
N PHE A 337 14.82 4.74 -16.23
CA PHE A 337 14.99 6.16 -16.48
C PHE A 337 16.05 6.76 -15.56
N VAL A 338 16.87 7.65 -16.12
CA VAL A 338 17.71 8.56 -15.34
C VAL A 338 16.93 9.86 -15.17
N ARG A 339 16.64 10.22 -13.91
CA ARG A 339 15.97 11.48 -13.55
C ARG A 339 16.72 12.67 -14.16
N ALA A 340 16.02 13.49 -14.94
CA ALA A 340 16.58 14.61 -15.66
C ALA A 340 15.52 15.71 -15.89
N PRO A 341 14.89 16.23 -14.82
CA PRO A 341 13.82 17.22 -14.96
C PRO A 341 14.32 18.46 -15.69
N ASN A 342 13.56 18.92 -16.68
CA ASN A 342 13.89 20.08 -17.52
C ASN A 342 15.21 19.96 -18.32
N ASP A 343 15.77 18.75 -18.48
CA ASP A 343 16.98 18.56 -19.27
C ASP A 343 16.68 18.71 -20.78
N HIS A 344 17.46 19.52 -21.47
CA HIS A 344 17.33 19.78 -22.91
C HIS A 344 17.48 18.53 -23.80
N ARG A 345 18.01 17.42 -23.27
CA ARG A 345 18.19 16.14 -23.98
C ARG A 345 16.94 15.25 -23.96
N LEU A 346 15.92 15.61 -23.18
CA LEU A 346 14.64 14.90 -23.18
C LEU A 346 14.03 14.93 -24.59
N ARG A 347 13.70 13.76 -25.12
CA ARG A 347 13.10 13.62 -26.45
C ARG A 347 11.59 13.76 -26.38
N ARG A 348 11.02 14.20 -27.50
CA ARG A 348 9.56 14.18 -27.73
C ARG A 348 9.17 12.90 -28.47
N GLY A 349 8.00 12.37 -28.15
CA GLY A 349 7.42 11.24 -28.87
C GLY A 349 8.08 9.90 -28.57
N VAL A 350 8.86 9.79 -27.48
CA VAL A 350 9.43 8.49 -27.07
C VAL A 350 8.30 7.64 -26.54
N ARG A 351 8.10 6.49 -27.16
CA ARG A 351 7.04 5.58 -26.79
C ARG A 351 7.53 4.55 -25.77
N PHE A 352 6.74 4.30 -24.73
CA PHE A 352 7.02 3.31 -23.71
C PHE A 352 5.75 2.82 -23.03
N ASP A 353 5.57 1.50 -23.06
CA ASP A 353 4.53 0.79 -22.31
C ASP A 353 4.86 0.85 -20.81
N TRP A 354 4.24 1.81 -20.14
CA TRP A 354 4.48 2.14 -18.74
C TRP A 354 3.66 1.25 -17.81
N ASP A 355 2.40 0.97 -18.17
CA ASP A 355 1.50 0.12 -17.38
C ASP A 355 1.77 -1.39 -17.56
N GLY A 356 2.55 -1.78 -18.56
CA GLY A 356 2.97 -3.15 -18.82
C GLY A 356 1.91 -4.01 -19.52
N ASN A 357 0.94 -3.39 -20.19
CA ASN A 357 -0.16 -4.08 -20.87
C ASN A 357 0.24 -4.70 -22.23
N GLY A 358 1.48 -4.47 -22.69
CA GLY A 358 2.05 -5.00 -23.93
C GLY A 358 1.91 -4.07 -25.14
N TYR A 359 1.38 -2.86 -24.97
CA TYR A 359 1.22 -1.86 -26.02
C TYR A 359 1.28 -0.43 -25.45
N VAL A 360 1.38 0.56 -26.33
CA VAL A 360 1.34 1.98 -25.96
C VAL A 360 -0.05 2.54 -26.23
N GLN A 361 -0.63 3.22 -25.26
CA GLN A 361 -1.93 3.88 -25.39
C GLN A 361 -1.79 5.40 -25.67
N GLN A 362 -2.80 5.99 -26.33
CA GLN A 362 -2.82 7.44 -26.61
C GLN A 362 -3.38 8.27 -25.46
N ASN A 363 -4.23 7.66 -24.63
CA ASN A 363 -4.80 8.36 -23.48
C ASN A 363 -3.71 8.53 -22.42
N ARG A 364 -3.67 9.71 -21.79
CA ARG A 364 -2.80 9.94 -20.64
C ARG A 364 -3.19 8.95 -19.55
N VAL A 365 -2.21 8.19 -19.06
CA VAL A 365 -2.33 7.40 -17.84
C VAL A 365 -2.39 8.39 -16.68
N SER A 366 -3.60 8.79 -16.30
CA SER A 366 -3.83 9.73 -15.19
C SER A 366 -3.44 9.12 -13.85
N TRP A 367 -3.58 7.80 -13.71
CA TRP A 367 -3.31 7.07 -12.49
C TRP A 367 -1.99 6.29 -12.57
N VAL A 368 -0.92 6.90 -12.09
CA VAL A 368 0.40 6.26 -12.02
C VAL A 368 0.59 5.65 -10.63
N SER A 369 -0.05 4.51 -10.34
CA SER A 369 0.09 3.71 -9.10
C SER A 369 0.59 4.51 -7.86
N TRP A 370 -0.15 5.56 -7.50
CA TRP A 370 0.10 6.33 -6.28
C TRP A 370 -0.42 5.58 -5.04
N ALA A 371 -1.19 4.51 -5.23
CA ALA A 371 -1.84 3.74 -4.16
C ALA A 371 -0.87 3.34 -3.05
N GLY A 372 0.30 2.80 -3.38
CA GLY A 372 1.27 2.41 -2.36
C GLY A 372 1.96 3.58 -1.65
N HIS A 373 1.83 4.82 -2.15
CA HIS A 373 2.48 6.00 -1.57
C HIS A 373 1.60 6.68 -0.53
N CYS A 374 0.32 6.90 -0.85
CA CYS A 374 -0.63 7.47 0.11
C CYS A 374 -0.82 6.55 1.33
N ASP A 375 -0.77 5.23 1.13
CA ASP A 375 -0.82 4.25 2.23
C ASP A 375 0.36 4.42 3.20
N ILE A 376 1.60 4.42 2.70
CA ILE A 376 2.77 4.57 3.56
C ILE A 376 2.73 5.90 4.33
N LYS A 377 2.27 6.99 3.72
CA LYS A 377 2.08 8.27 4.42
C LYS A 377 1.03 8.14 5.53
N ALA A 378 -0.14 7.58 5.21
CA ALA A 378 -1.21 7.36 6.18
C ALA A 378 -0.72 6.51 7.35
N ILE A 379 0.11 5.48 7.12
CA ILE A 379 0.75 4.68 8.18
C ILE A 379 1.67 5.54 9.06
N LEU A 380 2.53 6.36 8.46
CA LEU A 380 3.42 7.23 9.22
C LEU A 380 2.64 8.22 10.09
N GLU A 381 1.54 8.76 9.60
CA GLU A 381 0.65 9.65 10.36
C GLU A 381 -0.13 8.94 11.45
N GLN A 382 -0.76 7.81 11.11
CA GLN A 382 -1.43 6.94 12.06
C GLN A 382 -0.51 6.63 13.25
N LEU A 383 0.76 6.32 12.98
CA LEU A 383 1.74 5.97 14.02
C LEU A 383 2.44 7.19 14.65
N GLY A 384 2.26 8.40 14.11
CA GLY A 384 2.92 9.62 14.59
C GLY A 384 4.42 9.67 14.33
N VAL A 385 4.89 9.01 13.27
CA VAL A 385 6.29 8.96 12.82
C VAL A 385 6.62 10.26 12.08
N THR A 386 7.09 11.27 12.82
CA THR A 386 7.23 12.64 12.30
C THR A 386 8.67 13.09 12.09
N PHE A 387 9.65 12.52 12.82
CA PHE A 387 11.03 13.02 12.90
C PHE A 387 11.14 14.52 13.24
N ASN A 388 10.08 15.18 13.71
CA ASN A 388 10.06 16.63 13.88
C ASN A 388 10.99 17.10 15.01
N ASP A 389 11.19 16.26 16.02
CA ASP A 389 12.11 16.53 17.12
C ASP A 389 13.50 15.93 16.85
N MET A 390 13.73 15.43 15.62
CA MET A 390 14.95 14.74 15.22
C MET A 390 15.78 15.59 14.26
N PRO A 391 17.01 15.95 14.64
CA PRO A 391 17.90 16.72 13.78
C PRO A 391 18.51 15.85 12.68
N GLN A 392 19.01 16.51 11.64
CA GLN A 392 19.78 15.89 10.55
C GLN A 392 20.93 14.99 11.04
N VAL A 393 21.29 14.00 10.23
CA VAL A 393 22.49 13.17 10.41
C VAL A 393 23.58 13.67 9.48
N THR A 394 24.70 14.16 10.04
CA THR A 394 25.90 14.54 9.27
C THR A 394 26.89 13.38 9.28
N GLU A 395 27.13 12.79 8.12
CA GLU A 395 28.05 11.65 7.94
C GLU A 395 29.35 12.09 7.29
N TYR A 396 30.48 11.73 7.89
CA TYR A 396 31.79 11.80 7.24
C TYR A 396 32.29 10.41 6.87
N ARG A 397 32.65 10.22 5.60
CA ARG A 397 33.20 8.97 5.09
C ARG A 397 34.72 9.07 4.97
N THR A 398 35.44 8.25 5.73
CA THR A 398 36.92 8.31 5.77
C THR A 398 37.58 7.73 4.51
N ASP A 399 36.87 6.91 3.75
CA ASP A 399 37.30 6.29 2.49
C ASP A 399 37.23 7.29 1.32
N SER A 400 36.13 8.03 1.17
CA SER A 400 36.01 9.09 0.16
C SER A 400 36.60 10.43 0.60
N GLY A 401 36.56 10.73 1.91
CA GLY A 401 36.85 12.07 2.44
C GLY A 401 35.66 13.03 2.33
N THR A 402 34.49 12.53 1.91
CA THR A 402 33.27 13.31 1.69
C THR A 402 32.46 13.43 2.97
N THR A 403 31.79 14.58 3.15
CA THR A 403 30.77 14.77 4.16
C THR A 403 29.41 14.87 3.48
N THR A 404 28.42 14.14 3.98
CA THR A 404 27.05 14.11 3.47
C THR A 404 26.10 14.45 4.61
N VAL A 405 25.08 15.25 4.31
CA VAL A 405 24.05 15.64 5.29
C VAL A 405 22.74 14.99 4.88
N PHE A 406 22.20 14.13 5.75
CA PHE A 406 20.87 13.57 5.62
C PHE A 406 19.93 14.39 6.51
N ASN A 407 19.25 15.36 5.90
CA ASN A 407 18.26 16.18 6.59
C ASN A 407 17.01 15.36 6.96
N ARG A 408 16.07 15.99 7.66
CA ARG A 408 14.81 15.37 8.07
C ARG A 408 14.07 14.74 6.89
N ASP A 409 13.99 15.45 5.77
CA ASP A 409 13.20 15.03 4.61
C ASP A 409 13.80 13.78 3.96
N LEU A 410 15.14 13.72 3.81
CA LEU A 410 15.83 12.52 3.33
C LEU A 410 15.67 11.33 4.29
N LEU A 411 15.64 11.55 5.60
CA LEU A 411 15.41 10.47 6.58
C LEU A 411 13.97 9.95 6.55
N LEU A 412 13.00 10.85 6.33
CA LEU A 412 11.60 10.48 6.10
C LEU A 412 11.44 9.72 4.78
N GLU A 413 12.10 10.18 3.72
CA GLU A 413 12.10 9.52 2.42
C GLU A 413 12.72 8.12 2.50
N MET A 414 13.86 7.99 3.20
CA MET A 414 14.46 6.68 3.53
C MET A 414 13.45 5.78 4.23
N THR A 415 12.78 6.30 5.26
CA THR A 415 11.80 5.56 6.06
C THR A 415 10.64 5.09 5.20
N ALA A 416 9.99 5.98 4.46
CA ALA A 416 8.85 5.63 3.64
C ALA A 416 9.22 4.70 2.46
N SER A 417 10.41 4.83 1.86
CA SER A 417 10.82 3.97 0.74
C SER A 417 10.99 2.49 1.10
N VAL A 418 11.32 2.19 2.36
CA VAL A 418 11.55 0.83 2.86
C VAL A 418 10.31 0.22 3.50
N LEU A 419 9.31 1.03 3.84
CA LEU A 419 8.05 0.51 4.37
C LEU A 419 7.20 -0.15 3.28
N GLU A 420 6.40 -1.11 3.71
CA GLU A 420 5.42 -1.81 2.88
C GLU A 420 4.22 -2.20 3.73
N LEU A 421 3.06 -2.29 3.07
CA LEU A 421 1.82 -2.78 3.64
C LEU A 421 1.86 -4.32 3.67
N GLY A 422 1.63 -4.93 4.84
CA GLY A 422 1.59 -6.40 4.99
C GLY A 422 2.86 -7.13 4.54
N SER A 423 3.94 -7.08 5.32
CA SER A 423 5.23 -7.66 4.93
C SER A 423 5.22 -9.17 4.74
N ARG A 424 5.58 -9.60 3.52
CA ARG A 424 5.60 -11.01 3.08
C ARG A 424 7.01 -11.57 3.00
N TYR A 425 7.21 -12.77 3.54
CA TYR A 425 8.51 -13.47 3.53
C TYR A 425 8.35 -14.86 2.94
N ARG A 426 9.16 -15.18 1.93
CA ARG A 426 9.08 -16.45 1.18
C ARG A 426 10.23 -17.39 1.56
N LYS A 427 9.89 -18.67 1.72
CA LYS A 427 10.88 -19.75 1.81
C LYS A 427 11.54 -19.97 0.46
N GLN A 428 12.86 -20.05 0.41
CA GLN A 428 13.61 -20.13 -0.85
C GLN A 428 13.54 -21.50 -1.53
N ASP A 429 13.00 -22.51 -0.85
CA ASP A 429 12.66 -23.82 -1.41
C ASP A 429 11.25 -23.85 -2.04
N GLY A 430 10.50 -22.74 -1.97
CA GLY A 430 9.14 -22.63 -2.49
C GLY A 430 8.06 -23.25 -1.59
N SER A 431 8.40 -23.75 -0.40
CA SER A 431 7.49 -24.51 0.47
C SER A 431 6.47 -23.65 1.24
N GLY A 432 6.60 -22.32 1.21
CA GLY A 432 5.62 -21.45 1.86
C GLY A 432 5.99 -19.98 1.96
N LEU A 433 5.05 -19.22 2.49
CA LEU A 433 5.13 -17.78 2.74
C LEU A 433 4.56 -17.49 4.13
N ILE A 434 5.14 -16.52 4.82
CA ILE A 434 4.58 -15.97 6.05
C ILE A 434 4.36 -14.47 5.89
N GLU A 435 3.35 -13.96 6.59
CA GLU A 435 3.10 -12.52 6.73
C GLU A 435 3.50 -12.09 8.15
N ARG A 436 4.02 -10.86 8.26
CA ARG A 436 4.42 -10.26 9.53
C ARG A 436 3.96 -8.81 9.59
N GLY A 437 3.78 -8.32 10.82
CA GLY A 437 3.14 -7.03 11.08
C GLY A 437 1.67 -7.22 11.38
N ILE A 438 1.01 -6.13 11.77
CA ILE A 438 -0.44 -6.08 11.91
C ILE A 438 -0.95 -5.35 10.70
N HIS A 439 -1.92 -5.95 10.01
CA HIS A 439 -2.54 -5.36 8.85
C HIS A 439 -4.03 -5.70 8.89
N LEU A 440 -4.84 -4.69 9.19
CA LEU A 440 -6.28 -4.84 9.43
C LEU A 440 -7.04 -3.94 8.48
N PHE A 441 -8.08 -4.49 7.88
CA PHE A 441 -9.04 -3.79 7.03
C PHE A 441 -10.45 -4.07 7.55
N GLY A 442 -11.31 -3.06 7.46
CA GLY A 442 -12.73 -3.16 7.77
C GLY A 442 -13.53 -2.34 6.77
N GLY A 443 -14.55 -2.95 6.19
CA GLY A 443 -15.08 -2.50 4.90
C GLY A 443 -14.30 -3.11 3.75
N ALA A 444 -14.95 -3.19 2.60
CA ALA A 444 -14.35 -3.50 1.34
C ALA A 444 -14.15 -2.18 0.57
N ARG A 445 -13.20 -2.18 -0.36
CA ARG A 445 -12.90 -0.98 -1.12
C ARG A 445 -13.94 -0.84 -2.22
N ASN A 446 -14.62 0.31 -2.29
CA ASN A 446 -15.61 0.61 -3.31
C ASN A 446 -14.93 1.25 -4.53
N ASP A 447 -14.33 0.41 -5.35
CA ASP A 447 -13.59 0.83 -6.54
C ASP A 447 -14.51 1.20 -7.72
N SER A 448 -15.83 1.25 -7.49
CA SER A 448 -16.87 1.43 -8.52
C SER A 448 -16.72 0.45 -9.69
N LEU A 449 -16.27 -0.76 -9.37
CA LEU A 449 -16.00 -1.82 -10.31
C LEU A 449 -17.26 -2.14 -11.13
N PRO A 450 -17.12 -2.58 -12.39
CA PRO A 450 -18.25 -2.85 -13.25
C PRO A 450 -19.16 -3.91 -12.63
N ASP A 451 -20.46 -3.77 -12.87
CA ASP A 451 -21.40 -4.85 -12.66
C ASP A 451 -20.99 -6.03 -13.54
N ARG A 452 -21.30 -7.25 -13.08
CA ARG A 452 -21.00 -8.47 -13.83
C ARG A 452 -22.22 -9.34 -13.91
N ILE A 453 -22.34 -10.08 -15.00
CA ILE A 453 -23.29 -11.17 -15.14
C ILE A 453 -22.54 -12.48 -15.37
N GLN A 454 -23.06 -13.56 -14.82
CA GLN A 454 -22.46 -14.88 -14.96
C GLN A 454 -23.53 -15.88 -15.39
N PHE A 455 -23.36 -16.41 -16.60
CA PHE A 455 -24.21 -17.42 -17.21
C PHE A 455 -23.72 -18.82 -16.85
N GLN A 456 -24.64 -19.72 -16.51
CA GLN A 456 -24.31 -21.11 -16.21
C GLN A 456 -24.02 -21.92 -17.48
N GLY A 457 -22.86 -22.58 -17.52
CA GLY A 457 -22.45 -23.48 -18.60
C GLY A 457 -22.84 -24.94 -18.36
N LEU A 458 -22.67 -25.79 -19.39
CA LEU A 458 -22.98 -27.22 -19.32
C LEU A 458 -21.95 -28.01 -18.49
N GLY A 459 -22.18 -28.09 -17.18
CA GLY A 459 -21.46 -28.96 -16.24
C GLY A 459 -20.97 -28.23 -14.98
N PRO A 460 -20.57 -28.98 -13.93
CA PRO A 460 -20.08 -28.40 -12.68
C PRO A 460 -18.88 -27.47 -12.91
N GLY A 461 -18.91 -26.28 -12.31
CA GLY A 461 -17.82 -25.30 -12.40
C GLY A 461 -17.71 -24.58 -13.76
N LYS A 462 -18.52 -24.93 -14.76
CA LYS A 462 -18.52 -24.24 -16.06
C LYS A 462 -19.47 -23.06 -16.02
N SER A 463 -18.96 -21.86 -16.26
CA SER A 463 -19.76 -20.64 -16.39
C SER A 463 -19.08 -19.66 -17.33
N PHE A 464 -19.84 -18.73 -17.89
CA PHE A 464 -19.33 -17.60 -18.66
C PHE A 464 -19.63 -16.31 -17.91
N ARG A 465 -18.58 -15.56 -17.56
CA ARG A 465 -18.69 -14.26 -16.91
C ARG A 465 -18.56 -13.14 -17.94
N TRP A 466 -19.36 -12.11 -17.80
CA TRP A 466 -19.30 -10.91 -18.64
C TRP A 466 -19.39 -9.65 -17.76
N PRO A 467 -18.55 -8.62 -17.99
CA PRO A 467 -17.41 -8.60 -18.92
C PRO A 467 -16.28 -9.56 -18.51
N LEU A 468 -15.35 -9.84 -19.44
CA LEU A 468 -14.24 -10.79 -19.24
C LEU A 468 -13.05 -10.22 -18.44
N SER A 469 -12.93 -8.90 -18.37
CA SER A 469 -11.82 -8.19 -17.71
C SER A 469 -12.32 -7.23 -16.62
N ARG A 470 -11.39 -6.76 -15.78
CA ARG A 470 -11.62 -5.77 -14.70
C ARG A 470 -11.69 -4.33 -15.26
N ARG A 471 -12.52 -4.06 -16.26
CA ARG A 471 -12.66 -2.69 -16.80
C ARG A 471 -13.47 -1.83 -15.83
N GLU A 472 -12.83 -0.88 -15.17
CA GLU A 472 -13.33 -0.12 -14.01
C GLU A 472 -14.60 0.73 -14.25
N GLU A 473 -15.13 0.80 -15.49
CA GLU A 473 -16.38 1.55 -15.79
C GLU A 473 -17.31 0.86 -16.83
N ALA A 474 -16.99 -0.35 -17.31
CA ALA A 474 -17.47 -0.78 -18.64
C ALA A 474 -18.77 -1.60 -18.68
N PHE A 475 -19.45 -1.86 -17.57
CA PHE A 475 -20.75 -2.54 -17.57
C PHE A 475 -21.57 -2.13 -16.34
N GLN A 476 -22.72 -1.48 -16.56
CA GLN A 476 -23.57 -0.97 -15.48
C GLN A 476 -25.03 -1.31 -15.74
N ILE A 477 -25.62 -2.11 -14.87
CA ILE A 477 -27.04 -2.49 -14.86
C ILE A 477 -27.88 -1.24 -14.55
N GLN A 478 -28.71 -0.83 -15.51
CA GLN A 478 -29.57 0.35 -15.41
C GLN A 478 -30.96 -0.01 -14.87
N SER A 479 -31.50 -1.16 -15.29
CA SER A 479 -32.82 -1.61 -14.83
C SER A 479 -32.95 -3.12 -14.86
N LEU A 480 -33.76 -3.63 -13.94
CA LEU A 480 -34.16 -5.03 -13.83
C LEU A 480 -35.69 -5.10 -13.82
N SER A 481 -36.26 -6.10 -14.50
CA SER A 481 -37.69 -6.39 -14.40
C SER A 481 -37.98 -7.89 -14.33
N ASP A 482 -38.88 -8.28 -13.42
CA ASP A 482 -39.35 -9.65 -13.18
C ASP A 482 -40.81 -9.76 -13.64
N GLY A 483 -41.10 -10.56 -14.67
CA GLY A 483 -42.45 -10.69 -15.21
C GLY A 483 -43.10 -9.36 -15.66
N GLY A 484 -42.28 -8.39 -16.06
CA GLY A 484 -42.71 -7.03 -16.45
C GLY A 484 -42.84 -6.03 -15.30
N GLN A 485 -42.67 -6.46 -14.04
CA GLN A 485 -42.61 -5.55 -12.89
C GLN A 485 -41.19 -5.04 -12.68
N ALA A 486 -41.05 -3.71 -12.54
CA ALA A 486 -39.75 -3.09 -12.26
C ALA A 486 -39.25 -3.49 -10.87
N VAL A 487 -37.97 -3.87 -10.79
CA VAL A 487 -37.27 -4.11 -9.52
C VAL A 487 -36.30 -2.95 -9.30
N PRO A 488 -36.39 -2.22 -8.16
CA PRO A 488 -35.43 -1.19 -7.83
C PRO A 488 -34.03 -1.80 -7.76
N VAL A 489 -33.14 -1.40 -8.68
CA VAL A 489 -31.86 -2.09 -8.89
C VAL A 489 -31.02 -2.06 -7.61
N ASP A 490 -30.88 -0.91 -6.97
CA ASP A 490 -30.03 -0.80 -5.77
C ASP A 490 -30.53 -1.71 -4.64
N GLN A 491 -31.85 -1.73 -4.41
CA GLN A 491 -32.45 -2.58 -3.38
C GLN A 491 -32.34 -4.08 -3.71
N ALA A 492 -32.31 -4.43 -5.00
CA ALA A 492 -32.20 -5.82 -5.41
C ALA A 492 -30.90 -6.46 -4.88
N PHE A 493 -29.81 -5.69 -4.82
CA PHE A 493 -28.49 -6.13 -4.40
C PHE A 493 -28.24 -6.06 -2.89
N TRP A 494 -29.12 -5.45 -2.09
CA TRP A 494 -28.93 -5.39 -0.65
C TRP A 494 -29.06 -6.76 0.02
N ARG A 495 -28.19 -7.07 0.99
CA ARG A 495 -28.29 -8.31 1.77
C ARG A 495 -29.55 -8.40 2.62
N TYR A 496 -30.02 -7.25 3.12
CA TYR A 496 -31.15 -7.17 4.04
C TYR A 496 -32.19 -6.14 3.57
N THR A 497 -33.45 -6.42 3.85
CA THR A 497 -34.52 -5.43 3.84
C THR A 497 -34.56 -4.77 5.21
N VAL A 498 -34.38 -3.46 5.27
CA VAL A 498 -34.18 -2.70 6.50
C VAL A 498 -35.34 -1.75 6.78
N LYS A 499 -35.74 -1.64 8.05
CA LYS A 499 -36.58 -0.57 8.57
C LYS A 499 -35.83 0.16 9.67
N ALA A 500 -35.65 1.47 9.50
CA ALA A 500 -34.90 2.27 10.47
C ALA A 500 -35.68 2.51 11.77
N GLU A 501 -37.02 2.64 11.69
CA GLU A 501 -37.87 2.97 12.85
C GLU A 501 -39.20 2.17 12.84
N PRO A 502 -39.47 1.31 13.85
CA PRO A 502 -38.49 0.82 14.83
C PRO A 502 -37.38 0.02 14.12
N PRO A 503 -36.13 0.00 14.65
CA PRO A 503 -35.03 -0.65 13.96
C PRO A 503 -35.26 -2.16 13.87
N GLU A 504 -35.40 -2.68 12.65
CA GLU A 504 -35.48 -4.12 12.36
C GLU A 504 -35.01 -4.40 10.93
N PHE A 505 -34.56 -5.63 10.68
CA PHE A 505 -34.19 -6.06 9.34
C PHE A 505 -34.47 -7.56 9.13
N SER A 506 -34.60 -7.95 7.86
CA SER A 506 -34.83 -9.34 7.44
C SER A 506 -34.02 -9.67 6.18
N PRO A 507 -33.60 -10.92 5.95
CA PRO A 507 -32.85 -11.30 4.74
C PRO A 507 -33.59 -10.93 3.44
N ASN A 508 -32.85 -10.41 2.44
CA ASN A 508 -33.37 -10.22 1.09
C ASN A 508 -33.42 -11.58 0.37
N PRO A 509 -34.59 -12.04 -0.12
CA PRO A 509 -34.70 -13.35 -0.77
C PRO A 509 -33.96 -13.48 -2.12
N ARG A 510 -33.52 -12.37 -2.74
CA ARG A 510 -32.75 -12.40 -4.01
C ARG A 510 -31.24 -12.45 -3.79
N PHE A 511 -30.79 -12.02 -2.62
CA PHE A 511 -29.38 -12.01 -2.27
C PHE A 511 -28.90 -13.44 -2.05
N LEU A 512 -27.83 -13.82 -2.75
CA LEU A 512 -27.24 -15.14 -2.66
C LEU A 512 -26.06 -15.15 -1.68
N LYS A 513 -25.12 -14.21 -1.86
CA LYS A 513 -23.90 -14.06 -1.05
C LYS A 513 -23.12 -12.81 -1.47
N THR A 514 -22.16 -12.41 -0.64
CA THR A 514 -21.09 -11.48 -1.03
C THR A 514 -19.92 -12.26 -1.61
N LEU A 515 -19.36 -11.79 -2.72
CA LEU A 515 -18.13 -12.28 -3.34
C LEU A 515 -17.01 -11.28 -3.05
N GLU A 516 -15.79 -11.78 -2.80
CA GLU A 516 -14.56 -10.96 -2.68
C GLU A 516 -14.57 -9.87 -1.57
N GLY A 517 -15.68 -9.68 -0.86
CA GLY A 517 -15.85 -8.74 0.26
C GLY A 517 -16.84 -7.62 -0.04
N ASP A 518 -17.01 -7.25 -1.30
CA ASP A 518 -17.66 -6.03 -1.81
C ASP A 518 -18.78 -6.30 -2.83
N TYR A 519 -18.76 -7.45 -3.52
CA TYR A 519 -19.72 -7.77 -4.58
C TYR A 519 -20.94 -8.52 -4.06
N SER A 520 -22.08 -7.85 -4.04
CA SER A 520 -23.37 -8.49 -3.78
C SER A 520 -23.82 -9.30 -5.00
N LEU A 521 -24.04 -10.60 -4.82
CA LEU A 521 -24.49 -11.52 -5.87
C LEU A 521 -25.99 -11.81 -5.72
N ILE A 522 -26.74 -11.66 -6.82
CA ILE A 522 -28.18 -11.96 -6.90
C ILE A 522 -28.50 -12.92 -8.05
N ASP A 523 -29.59 -13.66 -7.92
CA ASP A 523 -30.17 -14.40 -9.05
C ASP A 523 -31.02 -13.48 -9.91
N ILE A 524 -30.71 -13.40 -11.21
CA ILE A 524 -31.49 -12.65 -12.21
C ILE A 524 -32.06 -13.56 -13.31
N SER A 525 -32.07 -14.87 -13.08
CA SER A 525 -32.65 -15.84 -13.99
C SER A 525 -34.11 -15.48 -14.28
N LYS A 526 -34.53 -15.59 -15.55
CA LYS A 526 -35.88 -15.24 -16.04
C LYS A 526 -36.23 -13.75 -16.04
N MET A 527 -35.32 -12.86 -15.64
CA MET A 527 -35.55 -11.42 -15.66
C MET A 527 -35.18 -10.81 -17.02
N LYS A 528 -35.65 -9.58 -17.24
CA LYS A 528 -35.10 -8.71 -18.28
C LYS A 528 -34.15 -7.69 -17.64
N LEU A 529 -32.98 -7.55 -18.26
CA LEU A 529 -31.90 -6.66 -17.86
C LEU A 529 -31.67 -5.61 -18.95
N VAL A 530 -31.52 -4.35 -18.56
CA VAL A 530 -30.95 -3.29 -19.39
C VAL A 530 -29.66 -2.82 -18.73
N ALA A 531 -28.57 -2.78 -19.46
CA ALA A 531 -27.28 -2.32 -18.97
C ALA A 531 -26.62 -1.35 -19.97
N LYS A 532 -25.80 -0.45 -19.45
CA LYS A 532 -24.88 0.37 -20.23
C LYS A 532 -23.54 -0.35 -20.31
N SER A 533 -22.95 -0.47 -21.48
CA SER A 533 -21.72 -1.23 -21.72
C SER A 533 -20.71 -0.36 -22.49
N LYS A 534 -19.45 -0.36 -22.07
CA LYS A 534 -18.35 0.32 -22.77
C LYS A 534 -17.61 -0.70 -23.63
N LEU A 535 -17.57 -0.42 -24.92
CA LEU A 535 -17.08 -1.29 -25.96
C LEU A 535 -15.77 -0.75 -26.50
N ASP A 536 -14.76 -1.62 -26.51
CA ASP A 536 -13.50 -1.36 -27.19
C ASP A 536 -13.68 -1.56 -28.70
N ASP A 537 -13.07 -0.67 -29.46
CA ASP A 537 -12.93 -0.74 -30.91
C ASP A 537 -11.57 -0.16 -31.33
N PHE A 538 -11.10 -0.44 -32.53
CA PHE A 538 -9.90 0.21 -33.06
C PHE A 538 -10.29 1.39 -33.96
N ASP A 539 -9.73 2.56 -33.68
CA ASP A 539 -9.96 3.75 -34.49
C ASP A 539 -9.51 3.51 -35.94
N GLU A 540 -10.38 3.81 -36.89
CA GLU A 540 -10.10 3.55 -38.31
C GLU A 540 -8.89 4.34 -38.81
N SER A 541 -8.60 5.52 -38.25
CA SER A 541 -7.55 6.40 -38.78
C SER A 541 -6.18 6.14 -38.17
N THR A 542 -6.13 5.82 -36.88
CA THR A 542 -4.90 5.67 -36.10
C THR A 542 -4.57 4.22 -35.79
N GLY A 543 -5.57 3.34 -35.78
CA GLY A 543 -5.43 1.94 -35.38
C GLY A 543 -5.14 1.74 -33.89
N TYR A 544 -5.32 2.77 -33.05
CA TYR A 544 -5.27 2.66 -31.59
C TYR A 544 -6.64 2.25 -31.04
N LEU A 545 -6.64 1.75 -29.81
CA LEU A 545 -7.86 1.40 -29.11
C LEU A 545 -8.67 2.67 -28.78
N THR A 546 -9.97 2.59 -28.99
CA THR A 546 -10.96 3.61 -28.63
C THR A 546 -12.12 2.93 -27.93
N GLU A 547 -12.88 3.71 -27.18
CA GLU A 547 -14.00 3.21 -26.41
C GLU A 547 -15.29 3.93 -26.83
N LYS A 548 -16.39 3.19 -26.90
CA LYS A 548 -17.74 3.72 -27.13
C LYS A 548 -18.73 3.14 -26.14
N GLU A 549 -19.76 3.89 -25.79
CA GLU A 549 -20.82 3.40 -24.90
C GLU A 549 -22.04 2.95 -25.69
N GLU A 550 -22.60 1.80 -25.34
CA GLU A 550 -23.84 1.27 -25.92
C GLU A 550 -24.78 0.74 -24.83
N THR A 551 -26.09 0.87 -25.05
CA THR A 551 -27.11 0.24 -24.20
C THR A 551 -27.39 -1.17 -24.70
N ILE A 552 -27.21 -2.16 -23.82
CA ILE A 552 -27.55 -3.55 -24.09
C ILE A 552 -28.86 -3.93 -23.40
N THR A 553 -29.65 -4.78 -24.04
CA THR A 553 -30.87 -5.36 -23.47
C THR A 553 -30.81 -6.87 -23.56
N LEU A 554 -30.92 -7.53 -22.42
CA LEU A 554 -30.94 -8.99 -22.30
C LEU A 554 -32.29 -9.42 -21.74
N ASP A 555 -33.03 -10.20 -22.51
CA ASP A 555 -34.17 -10.95 -22.00
C ASP A 555 -33.72 -12.35 -21.64
N LEU A 556 -33.73 -12.67 -20.35
CA LEU A 556 -33.34 -13.98 -19.81
C LEU A 556 -34.57 -14.87 -19.53
N GLY A 557 -35.77 -14.40 -19.90
CA GLY A 557 -37.02 -15.12 -19.79
C GLY A 557 -37.06 -16.36 -20.69
N ALA A 558 -37.80 -17.39 -20.24
CA ALA A 558 -37.91 -18.65 -20.98
C ALA A 558 -38.62 -18.53 -22.34
N GLY A 559 -39.30 -17.40 -22.61
CA GLY A 559 -40.02 -17.13 -23.86
C GLY A 559 -39.13 -16.65 -25.02
N ASN A 560 -37.92 -16.16 -24.75
CA ASN A 560 -37.03 -15.69 -25.81
C ASN A 560 -36.21 -16.85 -26.39
N THR A 561 -36.55 -17.26 -27.61
CA THR A 561 -36.01 -18.48 -28.25
C THR A 561 -35.41 -18.25 -29.63
N SER A 562 -35.41 -17.00 -30.14
CA SER A 562 -34.88 -16.67 -31.45
C SER A 562 -34.09 -15.35 -31.44
N GLY A 563 -33.09 -15.26 -32.32
CA GLY A 563 -32.21 -14.08 -32.42
C GLY A 563 -30.96 -14.15 -31.53
N ARG A 564 -30.23 -13.03 -31.52
CA ARG A 564 -29.01 -12.82 -30.73
C ARG A 564 -29.11 -11.49 -30.00
N SER A 565 -28.63 -11.44 -28.77
CA SER A 565 -28.39 -10.19 -28.05
C SER A 565 -26.89 -9.90 -28.00
N TYR A 566 -26.51 -8.68 -28.35
CA TYR A 566 -25.14 -8.24 -28.27
C TYR A 566 -24.75 -7.95 -26.82
N LEU A 567 -23.59 -8.46 -26.38
CA LEU A 567 -23.05 -8.27 -25.03
C LEU A 567 -21.96 -7.21 -25.01
N GLY A 568 -21.10 -7.20 -26.03
CA GLY A 568 -20.06 -6.17 -26.23
C GLY A 568 -18.77 -6.73 -26.84
N THR A 569 -17.63 -6.09 -26.55
CA THR A 569 -16.31 -6.46 -27.10
C THR A 569 -15.26 -6.77 -26.04
N SER A 570 -14.33 -7.67 -26.38
CA SER A 570 -13.15 -7.99 -25.56
C SER A 570 -11.89 -7.99 -26.43
N VAL A 571 -10.91 -7.15 -26.12
CA VAL A 571 -9.62 -7.16 -26.81
C VAL A 571 -8.93 -8.49 -26.56
N LYS A 572 -8.50 -9.16 -27.64
CA LYS A 572 -7.73 -10.40 -27.57
C LYS A 572 -6.24 -10.08 -27.53
N ASP A 573 -5.81 -9.19 -28.42
CA ASP A 573 -4.42 -8.76 -28.55
C ASP A 573 -4.42 -7.37 -29.20
N ALA A 574 -4.08 -6.36 -28.40
CA ALA A 574 -4.04 -4.98 -28.85
C ALA A 574 -2.93 -4.76 -29.88
N ALA A 575 -1.74 -5.34 -29.68
CA ALA A 575 -0.60 -5.18 -30.60
C ALA A 575 -0.92 -5.70 -32.01
N ASN A 576 -1.65 -6.83 -32.09
CA ASN A 576 -2.14 -7.39 -33.34
C ASN A 576 -3.50 -6.84 -33.79
N ARG A 577 -4.07 -5.87 -33.06
CA ARG A 577 -5.36 -5.23 -33.31
C ARG A 577 -6.50 -6.23 -33.51
N THR A 578 -6.60 -7.17 -32.58
CA THR A 578 -7.64 -8.20 -32.59
C THR A 578 -8.57 -8.08 -31.39
N LEU A 579 -9.87 -8.22 -31.62
CA LEU A 579 -10.90 -8.20 -30.58
C LEU A 579 -12.03 -9.17 -30.90
N TYR A 580 -12.69 -9.66 -29.86
CA TYR A 580 -13.91 -10.46 -29.95
C TYR A 580 -15.14 -9.55 -29.88
N LYS A 581 -16.14 -9.81 -30.73
CA LYS A 581 -17.52 -9.34 -30.57
C LYS A 581 -18.36 -10.46 -29.98
N VAL A 582 -19.01 -10.21 -28.84
CA VAL A 582 -19.62 -11.25 -28.02
C VAL A 582 -21.15 -11.12 -28.01
N TYR A 583 -21.82 -12.24 -28.20
CA TYR A 583 -23.26 -12.34 -28.33
C TYR A 583 -23.82 -13.47 -27.44
N LEU A 584 -25.00 -13.25 -26.87
CA LEU A 584 -25.88 -14.29 -26.36
C LEU A 584 -26.78 -14.76 -27.50
N ASP A 585 -26.58 -15.99 -27.98
CA ASP A 585 -27.38 -16.59 -29.05
C ASP A 585 -28.45 -17.51 -28.45
N TYR A 586 -29.72 -17.06 -28.51
CA TYR A 586 -30.86 -17.76 -27.94
C TYR A 586 -31.20 -19.04 -28.70
N LYS A 587 -30.93 -19.08 -30.01
CA LYS A 587 -31.19 -20.24 -30.86
C LYS A 587 -30.12 -21.30 -30.66
N ALA A 588 -28.85 -20.90 -30.62
CA ALA A 588 -27.72 -21.79 -30.38
C ALA A 588 -27.60 -22.21 -28.90
N LYS A 589 -28.31 -21.53 -27.99
CA LYS A 589 -28.24 -21.73 -26.53
C LYS A 589 -26.80 -21.60 -26.02
N ALA A 590 -26.11 -20.57 -26.51
CA ALA A 590 -24.68 -20.41 -26.30
C ALA A 590 -24.27 -18.94 -26.25
N ILE A 591 -23.13 -18.67 -25.64
CA ILE A 591 -22.36 -17.45 -25.90
C ILE A 591 -21.52 -17.68 -27.14
N VAL A 592 -21.56 -16.75 -28.08
CA VAL A 592 -20.77 -16.76 -29.31
C VAL A 592 -19.87 -15.54 -29.31
N ALA A 593 -18.55 -15.74 -29.36
CA ALA A 593 -17.55 -14.69 -29.48
C ALA A 593 -16.89 -14.80 -30.86
N GLU A 594 -17.13 -13.80 -31.71
CA GLU A 594 -16.62 -13.73 -33.09
C GLU A 594 -15.35 -12.88 -33.12
N LEU A 595 -14.24 -13.43 -33.66
CA LEU A 595 -12.96 -12.72 -33.70
C LEU A 595 -12.87 -11.81 -34.92
N PHE A 596 -12.41 -10.58 -34.70
CA PHE A 596 -12.08 -9.61 -35.75
C PHE A 596 -10.62 -9.19 -35.63
N ARG A 597 -9.96 -9.01 -36.77
CA ARG A 597 -8.63 -8.41 -36.92
C ARG A 597 -8.73 -7.14 -37.73
N TYR A 598 -8.17 -6.06 -37.24
CA TYR A 598 -8.17 -4.78 -37.95
C TYR A 598 -6.91 -4.68 -38.79
N GLU A 599 -7.10 -4.77 -40.10
CA GLU A 599 -6.01 -4.74 -41.07
C GLU A 599 -5.95 -3.37 -41.74
N LYS A 600 -4.74 -2.90 -42.03
CA LYS A 600 -4.54 -1.61 -42.69
C LYS A 600 -4.85 -1.75 -44.19
N SER A 601 -5.90 -1.10 -44.63
CA SER A 601 -6.31 -0.98 -46.03
C SER A 601 -6.20 0.49 -46.47
N GLY A 602 -5.14 0.81 -47.22
CA GLY A 602 -4.81 2.20 -47.57
C GLY A 602 -4.39 3.03 -46.35
N THR A 603 -5.12 4.12 -46.09
CA THR A 603 -4.88 5.00 -44.93
C THR A 603 -5.70 4.61 -43.69
N LYS A 604 -6.58 3.60 -43.80
CA LYS A 604 -7.50 3.21 -42.73
C LYS A 604 -7.27 1.78 -42.23
N TYR A 605 -7.69 1.51 -41.01
CA TYR A 605 -7.84 0.18 -40.45
C TYR A 605 -9.28 -0.28 -40.62
N THR A 606 -9.48 -1.49 -41.15
CA THR A 606 -10.80 -2.08 -41.39
C THR A 606 -10.91 -3.46 -40.74
N PRO A 607 -12.04 -3.79 -40.11
CA PRO A 607 -12.23 -5.09 -39.47
C PRO A 607 -12.42 -6.21 -40.51
N ALA A 608 -11.64 -7.28 -40.37
CA ALA A 608 -11.79 -8.54 -41.08
C ALA A 608 -12.15 -9.66 -40.08
N ALA A 609 -13.21 -10.42 -40.37
CA ALA A 609 -13.60 -11.55 -39.54
C ALA A 609 -12.57 -12.69 -39.65
N VAL A 610 -12.33 -13.39 -38.54
CA VAL A 610 -11.43 -14.56 -38.46
C VAL A 610 -12.22 -15.77 -37.95
N PRO A 611 -13.10 -16.38 -38.77
CA PRO A 611 -14.11 -17.33 -38.29
C PRO A 611 -13.54 -18.59 -37.65
N GLN A 612 -12.33 -19.00 -38.04
CA GLN A 612 -11.68 -20.21 -37.52
C GLN A 612 -11.29 -20.09 -36.04
N GLU A 613 -11.27 -18.86 -35.50
CA GLU A 613 -10.90 -18.56 -34.12
C GLU A 613 -12.10 -18.09 -33.28
N ASN A 614 -13.33 -18.23 -33.80
CA ASN A 614 -14.54 -17.95 -33.05
C ASN A 614 -14.69 -18.95 -31.89
N ILE A 615 -15.19 -18.45 -30.76
CA ILE A 615 -15.42 -19.25 -29.56
C ILE A 615 -16.92 -19.41 -29.35
N THR A 616 -17.37 -20.63 -29.06
CA THR A 616 -18.75 -20.93 -28.69
C THR A 616 -18.79 -21.65 -27.36
N ILE A 617 -19.55 -21.10 -26.41
CA ILE A 617 -19.69 -21.63 -25.05
C ILE A 617 -21.14 -22.03 -24.83
N PRO A 618 -21.47 -23.34 -24.78
CA PRO A 618 -22.84 -23.78 -24.57
C PRO A 618 -23.31 -23.50 -23.15
N LEU A 619 -24.57 -23.06 -23.03
CA LEU A 619 -25.20 -22.68 -21.76
C LEU A 619 -26.26 -23.70 -21.33
N VAL A 620 -26.57 -23.69 -20.03
CA VAL A 620 -27.78 -24.34 -19.51
C VAL A 620 -29.02 -23.61 -20.03
N TRP A 621 -30.08 -24.37 -20.32
CA TRP A 621 -31.36 -23.83 -20.77
C TRP A 621 -32.54 -24.43 -20.00
N PRO A 622 -33.52 -23.63 -19.50
CA PRO A 622 -33.62 -22.16 -19.56
C PRO A 622 -32.41 -21.45 -18.96
N ILE A 623 -32.13 -20.21 -19.42
CA ILE A 623 -30.93 -19.47 -19.00
C ILE A 623 -30.92 -19.31 -17.48
N GLN A 624 -29.83 -19.75 -16.86
CA GLN A 624 -29.50 -19.45 -15.47
C GLN A 624 -28.41 -18.38 -15.46
N CYS A 625 -28.68 -17.28 -14.77
CA CYS A 625 -27.80 -16.12 -14.76
C CYS A 625 -27.82 -15.46 -13.39
N THR A 626 -26.64 -15.12 -12.89
CA THR A 626 -26.47 -14.30 -11.69
C THR A 626 -25.90 -12.96 -12.08
N ALA A 627 -26.24 -11.91 -11.33
CA ALA A 627 -25.60 -10.61 -11.44
C ALA A 627 -24.85 -10.29 -10.15
N SER A 628 -23.68 -9.69 -10.27
CA SER A 628 -22.93 -9.14 -9.15
C SER A 628 -22.72 -7.65 -9.34
N ARG A 629 -22.95 -6.88 -8.28
CA ARG A 629 -22.70 -5.44 -8.21
C ARG A 629 -21.90 -5.14 -6.95
N GLU A 630 -20.93 -4.26 -7.09
CA GLU A 630 -20.29 -3.66 -5.93
C GLU A 630 -21.26 -2.65 -5.28
N THR A 631 -21.52 -2.82 -3.99
CA THR A 631 -22.49 -2.00 -3.27
C THR A 631 -21.79 -1.22 -2.17
N ARG A 632 -22.06 0.09 -2.02
CA ARG A 632 -21.64 0.91 -0.85
C ARG A 632 -22.43 0.58 0.42
N GLN A 633 -22.60 -0.71 0.70
CA GLN A 633 -23.37 -1.26 1.81
C GLN A 633 -22.68 -2.51 2.33
N ASP A 634 -21.38 -2.38 2.60
CA ASP A 634 -20.61 -3.43 3.24
C ASP A 634 -21.25 -3.83 4.57
N ASP A 635 -20.99 -5.07 4.96
CA ASP A 635 -21.44 -5.57 6.25
C ASP A 635 -20.80 -4.73 7.36
N PRO A 636 -21.57 -3.99 8.18
CA PRO A 636 -21.03 -3.17 9.25
C PRO A 636 -20.18 -3.96 10.25
N GLU A 637 -20.37 -5.29 10.31
CA GLU A 637 -19.51 -6.20 11.08
C GLU A 637 -18.03 -6.05 10.73
N MET A 638 -17.71 -5.84 9.45
CA MET A 638 -16.33 -5.74 8.95
C MET A 638 -15.58 -4.55 9.59
N PHE A 639 -16.29 -3.46 9.90
CA PHE A 639 -15.70 -2.26 10.49
C PHE A 639 -15.48 -2.38 12.01
N GLN A 640 -16.20 -3.28 12.69
CA GLN A 640 -16.28 -3.28 14.16
C GLN A 640 -14.93 -3.48 14.83
N THR A 641 -14.07 -4.35 14.27
CA THR A 641 -12.72 -4.59 14.85
C THR A 641 -11.89 -3.30 14.88
N LEU A 642 -11.90 -2.52 13.81
CA LEU A 642 -11.16 -1.26 13.73
C LEU A 642 -11.79 -0.15 14.56
N LEU A 643 -13.13 -0.09 14.60
CA LEU A 643 -13.84 0.82 15.49
C LEU A 643 -13.54 0.51 16.96
N ASP A 644 -13.48 -0.75 17.36
CA ASP A 644 -13.11 -1.16 18.71
C ASP A 644 -11.64 -0.83 19.02
N ILE A 645 -10.72 -1.06 18.08
CA ILE A 645 -9.32 -0.65 18.22
C ILE A 645 -9.22 0.87 18.42
N ALA A 646 -9.95 1.65 17.63
CA ALA A 646 -9.92 3.10 17.72
C ALA A 646 -10.57 3.60 19.01
N ILE A 647 -11.76 3.14 19.36
CA ILE A 647 -12.58 3.67 20.45
C ILE A 647 -12.18 3.06 21.81
N ARG A 648 -11.95 1.74 21.85
CA ARG A 648 -11.68 0.99 23.08
C ARG A 648 -10.20 0.82 23.40
N GLN A 649 -9.31 0.97 22.41
CA GLN A 649 -7.85 0.92 22.63
C GLN A 649 -7.15 2.25 22.33
N ALA A 650 -7.90 3.26 21.89
CA ALA A 650 -7.41 4.59 21.53
C ALA A 650 -6.35 4.61 20.43
N GLN A 651 -6.25 3.54 19.65
CA GLN A 651 -5.26 3.47 18.61
C GLN A 651 -5.75 4.21 17.37
N ASN A 652 -4.93 5.07 16.80
CA ASN A 652 -5.24 5.69 15.52
C ASN A 652 -5.43 4.63 14.43
N ILE A 653 -6.40 4.89 13.56
CA ILE A 653 -6.69 4.14 12.34
C ILE A 653 -6.70 5.14 11.17
N ASN A 654 -6.70 4.60 9.95
CA ASN A 654 -6.88 5.35 8.72
C ASN A 654 -8.27 5.05 8.14
N ALA A 655 -8.74 5.95 7.29
CA ALA A 655 -9.98 5.78 6.57
C ALA A 655 -9.83 6.34 5.15
N ASP A 656 -10.54 5.70 4.22
CA ASP A 656 -10.94 6.33 2.98
C ASP A 656 -12.37 6.87 3.14
N THR A 657 -12.52 8.17 2.94
CA THR A 657 -13.75 8.92 3.23
C THR A 657 -14.15 9.87 2.12
N HIS A 658 -13.47 9.85 0.96
CA HIS A 658 -13.80 10.77 -0.12
C HIS A 658 -13.41 10.28 -1.52
N ALA A 659 -14.42 9.87 -2.28
CA ALA A 659 -14.27 9.33 -3.65
C ALA A 659 -13.67 10.32 -4.67
N THR A 660 -13.63 11.62 -4.39
CA THR A 660 -13.05 12.62 -5.33
C THR A 660 -11.74 13.24 -4.84
N SER A 661 -11.17 12.75 -3.72
CA SER A 661 -9.85 13.21 -3.28
C SER A 661 -8.77 12.59 -4.17
N GLU A 662 -7.75 13.37 -4.54
CA GLU A 662 -6.54 12.84 -5.21
C GLU A 662 -5.74 11.90 -4.28
N VAL A 663 -6.00 11.97 -2.97
CA VAL A 663 -5.41 11.14 -1.92
C VAL A 663 -6.53 10.45 -1.15
N TRP A 664 -6.66 9.15 -1.36
CA TRP A 664 -7.76 8.31 -0.84
C TRP A 664 -7.62 8.00 0.65
N ASN A 665 -6.39 7.81 1.14
CA ASN A 665 -6.15 7.37 2.51
C ASN A 665 -5.72 8.52 3.43
N GLY A 666 -6.47 8.75 4.50
CA GLY A 666 -6.16 9.74 5.53
C GLY A 666 -6.26 9.17 6.94
N THR A 667 -5.42 9.65 7.84
CA THR A 667 -5.56 9.34 9.28
C THR A 667 -6.86 9.91 9.82
N VAL A 668 -7.57 9.10 10.61
CA VAL A 668 -8.79 9.50 11.32
C VAL A 668 -8.44 10.50 12.42
N THR A 669 -9.14 11.62 12.42
CA THR A 669 -8.95 12.75 13.35
C THR A 669 -10.11 12.91 14.33
N LYS A 670 -11.30 12.40 13.99
CA LYS A 670 -12.45 12.36 14.89
C LYS A 670 -13.32 11.12 14.61
N ILE A 671 -13.81 10.51 15.69
CA ILE A 671 -14.90 9.53 15.64
C ILE A 671 -15.99 10.00 16.60
N GLU A 672 -17.24 10.01 16.14
CA GLU A 672 -18.41 10.29 16.94
C GLU A 672 -19.40 9.14 16.80
N ARG A 673 -19.62 8.41 17.90
CA ARG A 673 -20.51 7.23 17.94
C ARG A 673 -21.74 7.55 18.76
N GLN A 674 -22.92 7.23 18.25
CA GLN A 674 -24.18 7.39 18.97
C GLN A 674 -25.17 6.26 18.69
N LYS A 675 -25.97 5.92 19.71
CA LYS A 675 -27.14 5.05 19.57
C LYS A 675 -28.35 5.93 19.24
N VAL A 676 -28.96 5.70 18.09
CA VAL A 676 -30.05 6.52 17.53
C VAL A 676 -31.40 6.04 18.07
N SER A 677 -31.65 4.74 17.99
CA SER A 677 -32.91 4.12 18.40
C SER A 677 -32.72 2.65 18.76
N SER A 678 -33.71 2.04 19.41
CA SER A 678 -33.68 0.62 19.77
C SER A 678 -35.06 -0.02 19.66
N ASN A 679 -35.07 -1.34 19.49
CA ASN A 679 -36.25 -2.17 19.49
C ASN A 679 -36.01 -3.37 20.43
N PRO A 680 -36.39 -3.25 21.72
CA PRO A 680 -36.15 -4.28 22.72
C PRO A 680 -36.78 -5.63 22.38
N ALA A 681 -37.93 -5.64 21.70
CA ALA A 681 -38.63 -6.88 21.34
C ALA A 681 -37.86 -7.73 20.32
N LYS A 682 -37.07 -7.10 19.46
CA LYS A 682 -36.21 -7.76 18.47
C LYS A 682 -34.73 -7.80 18.88
N ARG A 683 -34.37 -7.17 20.01
CA ARG A 683 -33.00 -6.93 20.48
C ARG A 683 -32.14 -6.30 19.38
N THR A 684 -32.69 -5.28 18.75
CA THR A 684 -32.02 -4.53 17.68
C THR A 684 -31.80 -3.09 18.10
N GLU A 685 -30.66 -2.54 17.68
CA GLU A 685 -30.26 -1.16 17.99
C GLU A 685 -29.74 -0.50 16.72
N ARG A 686 -30.15 0.74 16.46
CA ARG A 686 -29.59 1.56 15.39
C ARG A 686 -28.47 2.43 15.93
N TRP A 687 -27.33 2.37 15.29
CA TRP A 687 -26.12 3.11 15.63
C TRP A 687 -25.64 3.94 14.46
N GLN A 688 -25.10 5.11 14.76
CA GLN A 688 -24.39 5.95 13.81
C GLN A 688 -22.97 6.19 14.29
N VAL A 689 -22.02 6.06 13.38
CA VAL A 689 -20.60 6.34 13.62
C VAL A 689 -20.12 7.30 12.56
N HIS A 690 -19.96 8.56 12.96
CA HIS A 690 -19.37 9.60 12.13
C HIS A 690 -17.84 9.55 12.25
N VAL A 691 -17.16 9.47 11.12
CA VAL A 691 -15.70 9.37 10.99
C VAL A 691 -15.23 10.58 10.18
N GLU A 692 -14.32 11.36 10.76
CA GLU A 692 -13.61 12.44 10.08
C GLU A 692 -12.15 12.02 9.91
N ALA A 693 -11.66 12.05 8.67
CA ALA A 693 -10.28 11.78 8.32
C ALA A 693 -9.68 13.00 7.62
N ARG A 694 -8.35 13.00 7.42
CA ARG A 694 -7.63 14.15 6.83
C ARG A 694 -8.24 14.67 5.52
N PHE A 695 -8.75 13.79 4.67
CA PHE A 695 -9.23 14.13 3.32
C PHE A 695 -10.74 14.04 3.14
N GLY A 696 -11.50 13.80 4.21
CA GLY A 696 -12.94 13.61 4.08
C GLY A 696 -13.63 13.23 5.38
N LYS A 697 -14.93 13.00 5.25
CA LYS A 697 -15.81 12.59 6.34
C LYS A 697 -16.80 11.56 5.82
N GLY A 698 -17.21 10.64 6.67
CA GLY A 698 -18.26 9.67 6.37
C GLY A 698 -19.00 9.24 7.63
N THR A 699 -20.19 8.70 7.45
CA THR A 699 -21.06 8.18 8.51
C THR A 699 -21.46 6.75 8.19
N LEU A 700 -21.08 5.82 9.06
CA LEU A 700 -21.60 4.46 9.05
C LEU A 700 -22.88 4.42 9.88
N ASP A 701 -24.03 4.19 9.23
CA ASP A 701 -25.34 4.01 9.88
C ASP A 701 -25.75 2.54 9.75
N TYR A 702 -26.01 1.86 10.87
CA TYR A 702 -26.30 0.44 10.89
C TYR A 702 -27.24 0.02 12.02
N ILE A 703 -27.93 -1.10 11.81
CA ILE A 703 -28.67 -1.81 12.85
C ILE A 703 -27.85 -3.04 13.26
N VAL A 704 -27.63 -3.22 14.56
CA VAL A 704 -27.07 -4.44 15.14
C VAL A 704 -28.20 -5.24 15.79
N GLN A 705 -28.21 -6.56 15.57
CA GLN A 705 -29.06 -7.52 16.29
C GLN A 705 -28.23 -8.26 17.34
N ARG A 706 -28.77 -8.44 18.54
CA ARG A 706 -28.10 -9.12 19.66
C ARG A 706 -28.77 -10.43 20.06
N ASP A 707 -27.97 -11.36 20.58
CA ASP A 707 -28.44 -12.56 21.26
C ASP A 707 -29.07 -12.24 22.63
N ALA A 708 -29.45 -13.28 23.37
CA ALA A 708 -30.10 -13.14 24.67
C ALA A 708 -29.19 -12.52 25.76
N VAL A 709 -27.86 -12.56 25.59
CA VAL A 709 -26.89 -12.06 26.57
C VAL A 709 -26.19 -10.78 26.12
N GLY A 710 -26.61 -10.20 24.98
CA GLY A 710 -26.11 -8.93 24.46
C GLY A 710 -24.96 -9.00 23.47
N LYS A 711 -24.56 -10.19 23.03
CA LYS A 711 -23.55 -10.30 21.96
C LYS A 711 -24.17 -9.99 20.61
N PRO A 712 -23.53 -9.17 19.76
CA PRO A 712 -23.93 -9.00 18.38
C PRO A 712 -23.96 -10.34 17.62
N ILE A 713 -25.00 -10.56 16.82
CA ILE A 713 -25.17 -11.76 15.98
C ILE A 713 -25.40 -11.45 14.50
N ALA A 714 -25.77 -10.21 14.17
CA ALA A 714 -25.92 -9.74 12.80
C ALA A 714 -25.89 -8.21 12.76
N TYR A 715 -25.41 -7.67 11.64
CA TYR A 715 -25.42 -6.25 11.34
C TYR A 715 -26.09 -6.03 10.00
N ALA A 716 -26.77 -4.89 9.85
CA ALA A 716 -27.34 -4.47 8.59
C ALA A 716 -27.10 -2.96 8.39
N PRO A 717 -26.51 -2.52 7.27
CA PRO A 717 -26.36 -1.10 6.99
C PRO A 717 -27.74 -0.47 6.82
N VAL A 718 -27.94 0.75 7.28
CA VAL A 718 -29.16 1.53 7.04
C VAL A 718 -28.97 2.31 5.74
N PRO A 719 -29.72 1.98 4.67
CA PRO A 719 -29.55 2.65 3.39
C PRO A 719 -29.90 4.15 3.49
N ASN A 720 -29.00 5.03 3.03
CA ASN A 720 -29.32 6.43 2.76
C ASN A 720 -29.35 6.65 1.23
N PRO A 721 -30.53 6.65 0.59
CA PRO A 721 -30.63 6.75 -0.87
C PRO A 721 -30.27 8.14 -1.41
N THR A 722 -30.14 9.16 -0.56
CA THR A 722 -29.93 10.56 -1.00
C THR A 722 -28.50 11.07 -0.87
N ASP A 723 -27.61 10.37 -0.16
CA ASP A 723 -26.22 10.79 -0.02
C ASP A 723 -25.28 9.59 0.21
N THR A 724 -24.80 9.00 -0.89
CA THR A 724 -23.82 7.90 -0.90
C THR A 724 -22.38 8.41 -0.89
N THR A 725 -22.17 9.73 -0.79
CA THR A 725 -20.84 10.36 -0.80
C THR A 725 -20.27 10.55 0.60
N GLU A 726 -21.10 10.41 1.64
CA GLU A 726 -20.71 10.54 3.04
C GLU A 726 -20.70 9.19 3.79
N ILE A 727 -20.32 8.06 3.17
CA ILE A 727 -20.08 6.79 3.89
C ILE A 727 -18.57 6.49 3.81
N PRO A 728 -17.89 6.12 4.93
CA PRO A 728 -16.50 5.69 4.86
C PRO A 728 -16.41 4.44 3.98
N ASP A 729 -15.51 4.44 3.02
CA ASP A 729 -15.36 3.31 2.10
C ASP A 729 -14.81 2.10 2.85
N PHE A 730 -13.61 2.26 3.41
CA PHE A 730 -13.04 1.30 4.34
C PHE A 730 -12.24 2.03 5.43
N LEU A 731 -12.15 1.38 6.58
CA LEU A 731 -11.22 1.69 7.64
C LEU A 731 -10.06 0.72 7.57
N TRP A 732 -8.88 1.16 7.98
CA TRP A 732 -7.73 0.26 8.05
C TRP A 732 -6.69 0.70 9.05
N GLN A 733 -5.80 -0.22 9.38
CA GLN A 733 -4.69 0.02 10.28
C GLN A 733 -3.52 -0.87 9.90
N ASP A 734 -2.33 -0.30 9.90
CA ASP A 734 -1.10 -1.07 9.70
C ASP A 734 -0.04 -0.76 10.78
N PHE A 735 0.68 -1.80 11.19
CA PHE A 735 1.91 -1.73 11.96
C PHE A 735 3.00 -2.47 11.21
N PRO A 736 3.86 -1.72 10.49
CA PRO A 736 4.90 -2.33 9.69
C PRO A 736 5.86 -3.18 10.51
N ASP A 737 6.21 -4.35 9.97
CA ASP A 737 7.24 -5.24 10.50
C ASP A 737 8.14 -5.74 9.34
N VAL A 738 8.96 -4.81 8.85
CA VAL A 738 9.67 -4.91 7.58
C VAL A 738 11.16 -5.19 7.79
N GLY A 739 11.66 -6.33 7.36
CA GLY A 739 13.08 -6.67 7.39
C GLY A 739 13.52 -7.34 6.11
N SER A 740 14.83 -7.45 5.88
CA SER A 740 15.38 -8.18 4.73
C SER A 740 15.07 -9.68 4.79
N LYS A 741 14.91 -10.21 6.01
CA LYS A 741 14.64 -11.61 6.29
C LYS A 741 13.89 -11.79 7.62
N ALA A 742 13.31 -12.97 7.78
CA ALA A 742 12.63 -13.43 9.00
C ALA A 742 13.04 -14.88 9.31
N LYS A 743 12.84 -15.33 10.55
CA LYS A 743 13.07 -16.72 10.95
C LYS A 743 11.74 -17.42 11.26
N GLU A 744 11.58 -18.66 10.80
CA GLU A 744 10.51 -19.59 11.20
C GLU A 744 11.16 -20.94 11.55
N GLY A 745 11.06 -21.36 12.81
CA GLY A 745 11.86 -22.49 13.29
C GLY A 745 13.36 -22.22 13.14
N GLU A 746 14.06 -23.07 12.39
CA GLU A 746 15.49 -22.89 12.07
C GLU A 746 15.76 -22.27 10.68
N ASP A 747 14.71 -22.04 9.89
CA ASP A 747 14.84 -21.57 8.51
C ASP A 747 14.78 -20.04 8.40
N TRP A 748 15.60 -19.50 7.50
CA TRP A 748 15.53 -18.10 7.09
C TRP A 748 14.61 -17.95 5.88
N LEU A 749 13.69 -16.99 5.98
CA LEU A 749 12.81 -16.55 4.91
C LEU A 749 13.23 -15.17 4.47
N VAL A 750 13.08 -14.88 3.18
CA VAL A 750 13.53 -13.62 2.58
C VAL A 750 12.31 -12.78 2.21
N ASN A 751 12.40 -11.47 2.43
CA ASN A 751 11.32 -10.56 2.09
C ASN A 751 11.09 -10.52 0.57
N ASP A 752 9.86 -10.80 0.15
CA ASP A 752 9.49 -10.98 -1.25
C ASP A 752 9.58 -9.66 -2.05
N THR A 753 9.10 -8.57 -1.45
CA THR A 753 9.16 -7.23 -2.05
C THR A 753 10.59 -6.73 -2.19
N MET A 754 11.43 -6.89 -1.18
CA MET A 754 12.83 -6.45 -1.24
C MET A 754 13.63 -7.26 -2.28
N MET A 755 13.30 -8.53 -2.46
CA MET A 755 13.85 -9.37 -3.54
C MET A 755 13.35 -8.90 -4.91
N ALA A 756 12.05 -8.65 -5.07
CA ALA A 756 11.46 -8.16 -6.33
C ALA A 756 12.02 -6.79 -6.75
N ARG A 757 12.31 -5.92 -5.78
CA ARG A 757 12.99 -4.64 -6.00
C ARG A 757 14.50 -4.76 -6.18
N GLY A 758 15.08 -5.96 -6.05
CA GLY A 758 16.52 -6.23 -6.15
C GLY A 758 17.38 -5.59 -5.05
N ILE A 759 16.77 -5.17 -3.95
CA ILE A 759 17.45 -4.51 -2.81
C ILE A 759 18.14 -5.55 -1.93
N VAL A 760 17.70 -6.81 -2.02
CA VAL A 760 18.28 -7.97 -1.36
C VAL A 760 18.67 -9.00 -2.42
N GLN A 761 19.81 -9.68 -2.20
CA GLN A 761 20.26 -10.78 -3.03
C GLN A 761 20.45 -12.03 -2.15
N VAL A 762 20.27 -13.21 -2.74
CA VAL A 762 20.44 -14.50 -2.05
C VAL A 762 21.55 -15.31 -2.68
N LYS A 763 22.33 -16.01 -1.84
CA LYS A 763 23.31 -17.00 -2.27
C LYS A 763 23.05 -18.31 -1.56
N ARG A 764 22.98 -19.40 -2.31
CA ARG A 764 22.93 -20.75 -1.73
C ARG A 764 24.23 -21.01 -0.99
N GLN A 765 24.12 -21.32 0.29
CA GLN A 765 25.25 -21.59 1.16
C GLN A 765 24.84 -22.67 2.17
N ILE A 766 25.33 -23.89 1.97
CA ILE A 766 25.00 -25.06 2.79
C ILE A 766 25.32 -24.84 4.28
N SER A 767 26.35 -24.04 4.58
CA SER A 767 26.74 -23.72 5.96
C SER A 767 25.88 -22.65 6.63
N ALA A 768 24.95 -22.01 5.91
CA ALA A 768 24.02 -21.06 6.50
C ALA A 768 22.74 -21.80 6.96
N PRO A 769 22.12 -21.42 8.09
CA PRO A 769 20.79 -21.94 8.46
C PRO A 769 19.79 -21.72 7.31
N GLY A 770 18.95 -22.71 7.02
CA GLY A 770 18.05 -22.69 5.84
C GLY A 770 18.76 -22.75 4.47
N GLY A 771 20.09 -22.98 4.43
CA GLY A 771 20.85 -23.17 3.19
C GLY A 771 21.07 -21.91 2.35
N ILE A 772 20.76 -20.72 2.88
CA ILE A 772 20.83 -19.45 2.16
C ILE A 772 21.53 -18.35 2.97
N TYR A 773 22.32 -17.54 2.27
CA TYR A 773 22.84 -16.28 2.77
C TYR A 773 22.13 -15.11 2.08
N VAL A 774 21.75 -14.12 2.87
CA VAL A 774 21.04 -12.92 2.42
C VAL A 774 22.01 -11.74 2.44
N TYR A 775 22.30 -11.18 1.27
CA TYR A 775 23.03 -9.93 1.11
C TYR A 775 22.04 -8.76 1.14
N ASP A 776 22.13 -7.95 2.18
CA ASP A 776 21.23 -6.84 2.51
C ASP A 776 22.03 -5.60 2.96
N ASP A 777 23.22 -5.42 2.38
CA ASP A 777 24.17 -4.38 2.77
C ASP A 777 23.55 -2.97 2.68
N HIS A 778 22.75 -2.68 1.63
CA HIS A 778 22.05 -1.40 1.50
C HIS A 778 20.99 -1.19 2.59
N ILE A 779 20.14 -2.20 2.86
CA ILE A 779 19.11 -2.11 3.92
C ILE A 779 19.74 -1.90 5.29
N LYS A 780 20.85 -2.60 5.59
CA LYS A 780 21.62 -2.38 6.82
C LYS A 780 22.08 -0.92 6.93
N ASN A 781 22.59 -0.34 5.85
CA ASN A 781 23.05 1.05 5.83
C ASN A 781 21.88 2.04 6.07
N VAL A 782 20.76 1.85 5.37
CA VAL A 782 19.55 2.67 5.52
C VAL A 782 19.01 2.61 6.94
N TYR A 783 18.83 1.42 7.51
CA TYR A 783 18.29 1.27 8.87
C TYR A 783 19.24 1.83 9.93
N GLU A 784 20.57 1.77 9.72
CA GLU A 784 21.52 2.44 10.60
C GLU A 784 21.43 3.97 10.53
N LEU A 785 21.21 4.55 9.35
CA LEU A 785 21.00 5.99 9.18
C LEU A 785 19.72 6.46 9.87
N ILE A 786 18.61 5.75 9.64
CA ILE A 786 17.33 6.00 10.30
C ILE A 786 17.50 5.88 11.82
N TYR A 787 18.18 4.83 12.30
CA TYR A 787 18.47 4.65 13.73
C TYR A 787 19.28 5.82 14.29
N CYS A 788 20.28 6.32 13.57
CA CYS A 788 21.08 7.46 14.02
C CYS A 788 20.24 8.72 14.19
N GLY A 789 19.33 8.99 13.25
CA GLY A 789 18.36 10.07 13.34
C GLY A 789 17.48 9.92 14.58
N MET A 790 16.93 8.73 14.80
CA MET A 790 15.99 8.46 15.90
C MET A 790 16.62 8.39 17.30
N ALA A 791 17.83 7.83 17.40
CA ALA A 791 18.55 7.69 18.68
C ALA A 791 19.36 8.94 19.07
N GLY A 792 19.34 9.98 18.24
CA GLY A 792 20.03 11.25 18.47
C GLY A 792 21.55 11.21 18.19
N TYR A 793 22.04 10.25 17.41
CA TYR A 793 23.42 10.24 16.90
C TYR A 793 23.54 11.19 15.70
N ARG A 794 23.53 12.48 15.98
CA ARG A 794 23.49 13.58 14.98
C ARG A 794 24.68 13.60 14.02
N TYR A 795 25.80 13.02 14.43
CA TYR A 795 27.03 13.02 13.66
C TYR A 795 27.59 11.61 13.57
N THR A 796 27.96 11.16 12.37
CA THR A 796 28.54 9.84 12.15
C THR A 796 29.85 9.91 11.38
N VAL A 797 30.72 8.95 11.66
CA VAL A 797 31.89 8.66 10.85
C VAL A 797 31.76 7.24 10.31
N VAL A 798 31.88 7.06 9.00
CA VAL A 798 32.04 5.75 8.38
C VAL A 798 33.52 5.51 8.12
N HIS A 799 34.08 4.56 8.86
CA HIS A 799 35.47 4.13 8.73
C HIS A 799 35.51 2.62 8.58
N ASP A 800 36.29 2.14 7.61
CA ASP A 800 36.42 0.69 7.38
C ASP A 800 35.05 0.02 7.09
N ASN A 801 34.18 0.76 6.38
CA ASN A 801 32.76 0.44 6.13
C ASN A 801 31.94 0.13 7.40
N LYS A 802 32.36 0.68 8.56
CA LYS A 802 31.65 0.60 9.84
C LYS A 802 31.22 2.00 10.26
N ARG A 803 29.97 2.12 10.71
CA ARG A 803 29.39 3.39 11.18
C ARG A 803 29.60 3.59 12.68
N TYR A 804 30.08 4.78 13.02
CA TYR A 804 30.24 5.21 14.41
C TYR A 804 29.52 6.54 14.65
N GLY A 805 28.69 6.60 15.68
CA GLY A 805 27.87 7.75 16.02
C GLY A 805 28.42 8.58 17.18
N PHE A 806 28.12 9.88 17.12
CA PHE A 806 28.38 10.87 18.15
C PHE A 806 27.10 11.67 18.40
N LYS A 807 26.73 11.85 19.67
CA LYS A 807 25.60 12.70 20.06
C LYS A 807 25.94 14.20 20.06
N THR A 808 27.23 14.53 20.18
CA THR A 808 27.73 15.91 20.27
C THR A 808 28.64 16.25 19.09
N GLU A 809 28.56 17.49 18.61
CA GLU A 809 29.39 17.98 17.49
C GLU A 809 30.89 18.03 17.83
N SER A 810 31.25 18.40 19.07
CA SER A 810 32.65 18.51 19.49
C SER A 810 33.42 17.19 19.36
N GLY A 811 32.81 16.09 19.80
CA GLY A 811 33.39 14.75 19.66
C GLY A 811 33.59 14.36 18.19
N PHE A 812 32.61 14.67 17.34
CA PHE A 812 32.69 14.45 15.90
C PHE A 812 33.80 15.28 15.24
N LYS A 813 33.88 16.59 15.52
CA LYS A 813 34.93 17.48 14.99
C LYS A 813 36.33 17.01 15.39
N THR A 814 36.50 16.53 16.61
CA THR A 814 37.77 15.96 17.08
C THR A 814 38.17 14.72 16.27
N ALA A 815 37.25 13.78 16.09
CA ALA A 815 37.48 12.59 15.28
C ALA A 815 37.76 12.94 13.81
N LEU A 816 37.00 13.89 13.24
CA LEU A 816 37.15 14.36 11.87
C LEU A 816 38.55 14.96 11.63
N THR A 817 38.98 15.90 12.48
CA THR A 817 40.31 16.50 12.41
C THR A 817 41.40 15.43 12.47
N ARG A 818 41.25 14.44 13.35
CA ARG A 818 42.22 13.35 13.46
C ARG A 818 42.27 12.47 12.22
N PHE A 819 41.11 12.09 11.66
CA PHE A 819 41.06 11.31 10.42
C PHE A 819 41.62 12.09 9.23
N LYS A 820 41.32 13.39 9.10
CA LYS A 820 41.91 14.24 8.06
C LYS A 820 43.44 14.28 8.16
N ASN A 821 43.98 14.44 9.37
CA ASN A 821 45.43 14.43 9.62
C ASN A 821 46.09 13.07 9.34
N LEU A 822 45.40 11.96 9.62
CA LEU A 822 45.90 10.61 9.30
C LEU A 822 45.85 10.34 7.79
N ARG A 823 44.75 10.72 7.14
CA ARG A 823 44.55 10.58 5.69
C ARG A 823 45.60 11.37 4.90
N ALA A 824 45.95 12.58 5.34
CA ALA A 824 46.98 13.41 4.69
C ALA A 824 48.40 12.78 4.72
N LYS A 825 48.63 11.78 5.58
CA LYS A 825 49.92 11.07 5.69
C LYS A 825 49.97 9.78 4.86
N LEU A 826 48.89 9.42 4.18
CA LEU A 826 48.84 8.23 3.33
C LEU A 826 49.67 8.46 2.06
N SER A 827 50.40 7.43 1.66
CA SER A 827 51.18 7.41 0.43
C SER A 827 50.52 6.48 -0.58
N TYR A 828 50.63 6.79 -1.87
CA TYR A 828 50.01 6.03 -2.95
C TYR A 828 51.03 5.73 -4.05
N GLN A 829 50.93 4.56 -4.66
CA GLN A 829 51.75 4.10 -5.79
C GLN A 829 50.89 3.77 -7.01
#